data_AF-A0A0G1RLD7-F1
#
_entry.id   AF-A0A0G1RLD7-F1
#
_cell.length_a   1.000
_cell.length_b   1.000
_cell.length_c   1.000
_cell.angle_alpha   90.00
_cell.angle_beta   90.00
_cell.angle_gamma   90.00
#
_symmetry.space_group_name_H-M   'P 1'
#
loop_
_entity.id
_entity.type
_entity.pdbx_description
1 polymer ?
#
loop_
_entity_poly.entity_id
_entity_poly.type
_entity_poly.pdbx_seq_one_letter_code
_entity_poly.pdbx_strand_id
1 'polypeptide(L)'
;MQSLDHLKDFDALRIYLASKSDILSWSFGEVLKPETINYRTFRPERDGLFDERIFGPMKDYECYCGKYKRIRYKGVICDKCGVEVTHSRVRRERMGHIALAAPVAHVWFFKGIPSKMALLLDISPRNLESIIYFSSYIVTKFSSSKKASAISAVQKAAQAAKTVLEQELEKEVTVLEKQIPKKSKGEDFAAQEMILKVREQVQKLRNLYVEKIDELESEFNVVAKKVESVELHTVLSDGEYLNLADYIDLFATVSIGAEAVYFILHELDLTKLCAKLREDLAAAKGQKAHKISRRLEVAEGFRKAGLEPERMIFAVIPITPPDLRPMVQLEGGRFATSDLNDLYRRVINRNNRLKRLLDLGAPEIIVRNEKRMLQEAVDALFDSSKQRQPARTARGRKELRSLTDMLKGKQGRFRQNLLGKRVDYSGRSVIVNGPELKLHECGIPKEMALEMFKPFVLREILAKGYAPNPKSAKFVFESRAVEVWDILEELVKDHPVLLNRAPTLWRLGIQAFYPKLVEGNAIRLHLCVCVGYNADFDGDAMAVHLPLSEMAIKEAKEKMLSTKNLLSPADGAPISVPMKILLFGIYYMTSIDVKLQLYPSILESPKEALYLAKATKIISLRQKIKVRLGNDVVETTAGRLLFNEIIPQDFGYINDAMDKKKVHKLLAKAFDEQTNEVVVKLIDDLKDLGLAYGTLSGHSIALSDITVPKVREQNIEEGRNSIAEIDKNYKRGLITKTEAQRLAEDTWNAVTAKLDEEVWQTLTDESPVKTLLNSGASRASRDQIKQIAGMKGPIADPTGKIVEMPILGNFKIGLSGLEYFTSARGARKGLADKALKTADSGYLTRRLVDVAQDVLIREEDCGATRGRTVKVGDKTVLTGFVDRFVGRYLAEDVRDGRKILAKRGVLLTPNLLQEIEQSGVKEIKIRTPYECDTRRGVCVKCYGVDVMTKQDVKLGVAIGVAAAQAIGEPGTQLTMRTFHTGGIAGGKDITQGLPRIEEIVEARAPKYLSIMSETTGTVKIVEAGDDRKIQIIPVDDNEAVVEYQVDPISEIVVEDKALVTKGERLTEGHLDLTELLRTVGVEATKKYIVEEIQHMYASQGVSLNDKHVEVIVKQMFNSVRVDEPGDTNFLPGQIATRATFEEENERVLAEGGTPAISKVTLLGITKASLETDSFLSAASFIQTSNVLTDAAASGRVDRLLGLKENVIIGRLIPTAKYEVSNNANN
;
A
#
# COMPACT_ATOMS: atom_id res chain seq x y z
N MET A 1 5.61 19.36 -33.17
CA MET A 1 4.55 18.81 -32.30
C MET A 1 3.25 19.52 -32.60
N GLN A 2 2.30 18.82 -33.21
CA GLN A 2 0.92 19.29 -33.43
C GLN A 2 0.22 19.52 -32.08
N SER A 3 -0.78 20.39 -32.05
CA SER A 3 -1.49 20.85 -30.85
C SER A 3 -1.96 19.69 -29.96
N LEU A 4 -1.74 19.81 -28.65
CA LEU A 4 -2.19 18.89 -27.59
C LEU A 4 -3.69 18.52 -27.65
N ASP A 5 -4.51 19.30 -28.36
CA ASP A 5 -5.92 18.99 -28.58
C ASP A 5 -6.14 17.69 -29.39
N HIS A 6 -5.15 17.24 -30.18
CA HIS A 6 -5.19 15.96 -30.91
C HIS A 6 -4.73 14.74 -30.09
N LEU A 7 -4.18 14.92 -28.87
CA LEU A 7 -3.69 13.82 -28.02
C LEU A 7 -4.80 13.11 -27.21
N LYS A 8 -6.09 13.41 -27.43
CA LYS A 8 -7.15 12.73 -26.68
C LYS A 8 -7.36 11.27 -27.10
N ASP A 9 -6.96 10.90 -28.32
CA ASP A 9 -7.21 9.58 -28.93
C ASP A 9 -5.90 8.80 -29.12
N PHE A 10 -5.53 7.95 -28.15
CA PHE A 10 -4.39 7.01 -28.23
C PHE A 10 -4.70 5.79 -27.37
N ASP A 11 -4.44 4.58 -27.83
CA ASP A 11 -4.89 3.38 -27.09
C ASP A 11 -3.87 2.85 -26.08
N ALA A 12 -2.60 3.18 -26.25
CA ALA A 12 -1.51 2.67 -25.42
C ALA A 12 -0.36 3.65 -25.24
N LEU A 13 0.45 3.44 -24.20
CA LEU A 13 1.68 4.17 -23.91
C LEU A 13 2.88 3.23 -23.97
N ARG A 14 3.91 3.58 -24.75
CA ARG A 14 5.18 2.84 -24.80
C ARG A 14 6.27 3.62 -24.08
N ILE A 15 7.09 2.93 -23.28
CA ILE A 15 8.29 3.48 -22.65
C ILE A 15 9.53 2.74 -23.14
N TYR A 16 10.58 3.47 -23.50
CA TYR A 16 11.85 2.90 -23.96
C TYR A 16 13.03 3.84 -23.65
N LEU A 17 14.25 3.32 -23.82
CA LEU A 17 15.49 4.09 -23.66
C LEU A 17 15.73 5.06 -24.83
N ALA A 18 15.82 6.35 -24.50
CA ALA A 18 16.08 7.41 -25.46
C ALA A 18 17.50 7.33 -26.03
N SER A 19 17.63 7.37 -27.35
CA SER A 19 18.92 7.47 -28.03
C SER A 19 19.43 8.91 -28.09
N LYS A 20 20.69 9.09 -28.52
CA LYS A 20 21.26 10.42 -28.78
C LYS A 20 20.45 11.20 -29.82
N SER A 21 20.01 10.54 -30.90
CA SER A 21 19.19 11.18 -31.95
C SER A 21 17.81 11.56 -31.43
N ASP A 22 17.19 10.74 -30.59
CA ASP A 22 15.89 11.06 -29.97
C ASP A 22 16.01 12.34 -29.14
N ILE A 23 17.02 12.44 -28.26
CA ILE A 23 17.23 13.61 -27.39
C ILE A 23 17.49 14.88 -28.21
N LEU A 24 18.28 14.78 -29.30
CA LEU A 24 18.53 15.90 -30.19
C LEU A 24 17.26 16.32 -30.94
N SER A 25 16.38 15.39 -31.32
CA SER A 25 15.11 15.68 -31.97
C SER A 25 14.12 16.44 -31.07
N TRP A 26 14.20 16.22 -29.75
CA TRP A 26 13.36 16.93 -28.76
C TRP A 26 13.92 18.31 -28.40
N SER A 27 15.21 18.52 -28.66
CA SER A 27 15.91 19.72 -28.22
C SER A 27 15.77 20.88 -29.20
N PHE A 28 15.52 22.07 -28.66
CA PHE A 28 15.48 23.31 -29.43
C PHE A 28 16.82 24.08 -29.40
N GLY A 29 17.85 23.54 -28.74
CA GLY A 29 19.19 24.14 -28.68
C GLY A 29 20.06 23.62 -27.53
N GLU A 30 21.38 23.80 -27.68
CA GLU A 30 22.37 23.43 -26.66
C GLU A 30 22.52 24.55 -25.61
N VAL A 31 22.57 24.18 -24.33
CA VAL A 31 22.88 25.09 -23.22
C VAL A 31 24.37 24.97 -22.89
N LEU A 32 25.11 26.06 -23.12
CA LEU A 32 26.56 26.12 -22.92
C LEU A 32 26.93 26.72 -21.57
N LYS A 33 26.11 27.64 -21.07
CA LYS A 33 26.43 28.48 -19.91
C LYS A 33 25.66 28.05 -18.65
N PRO A 34 26.32 28.00 -17.47
CA PRO A 34 25.66 27.68 -16.21
C PRO A 34 24.81 28.84 -15.67
N GLU A 35 24.94 30.05 -16.20
CA GLU A 35 24.19 31.20 -15.73
C GLU A 35 22.68 31.04 -15.98
N THR A 36 21.88 31.67 -15.11
CA THR A 36 20.41 31.59 -15.15
C THR A 36 19.82 32.89 -15.65
N ILE A 37 19.77 33.89 -14.77
CA ILE A 37 19.32 35.25 -15.08
C ILE A 37 20.38 36.27 -14.66
N ASN A 38 20.35 37.43 -15.30
CA ASN A 38 21.13 38.56 -14.88
C ASN A 38 20.52 39.19 -13.61
N TYR A 39 21.30 39.32 -12.54
CA TYR A 39 20.80 39.86 -11.26
C TYR A 39 20.43 41.34 -11.30
N ARG A 40 20.86 42.10 -12.32
CA ARG A 40 20.54 43.53 -12.47
C ARG A 40 19.30 43.75 -13.33
N THR A 41 19.24 43.08 -14.47
CA THR A 41 18.15 43.28 -15.45
C THR A 41 17.01 42.27 -15.29
N PHE A 42 17.22 41.22 -14.49
CA PHE A 42 16.33 40.07 -14.31
C PHE A 42 15.98 39.33 -15.60
N ARG A 43 16.75 39.60 -16.67
CA ARG A 43 16.57 38.93 -17.96
C ARG A 43 17.37 37.63 -18.02
N PRO A 44 16.86 36.60 -18.74
CA PRO A 44 17.61 35.37 -18.95
C PRO A 44 18.94 35.62 -19.65
N GLU A 45 20.00 34.94 -19.22
CA GLU A 45 21.30 34.99 -19.89
C GLU A 45 21.28 34.18 -21.19
N ARG A 46 21.98 34.69 -22.21
CA ARG A 46 22.10 34.03 -23.52
C ARG A 46 22.96 32.77 -23.39
N ASP A 47 22.54 31.68 -24.05
CA ASP A 47 23.12 30.33 -23.95
C ASP A 47 23.04 29.71 -22.53
N GLY A 48 22.34 30.36 -21.61
CA GLY A 48 22.16 29.94 -20.22
C GLY A 48 20.97 29.02 -20.00
N LEU A 49 20.74 28.63 -18.75
CA LEU A 49 19.68 27.69 -18.37
C LEU A 49 18.25 28.20 -18.60
N PHE A 50 18.06 29.49 -18.88
CA PHE A 50 16.76 30.10 -19.11
C PHE A 50 16.64 30.79 -20.48
N ASP A 51 17.63 30.59 -21.38
CA ASP A 51 17.75 31.26 -22.68
C ASP A 51 16.43 31.25 -23.48
N GLU A 52 15.96 32.44 -23.85
CA GLU A 52 14.73 32.60 -24.61
C GLU A 52 14.82 32.07 -26.04
N ARG A 53 16.02 31.98 -26.61
CA ARG A 53 16.20 31.41 -27.95
C ARG A 53 15.90 29.92 -27.96
N ILE A 54 16.29 29.21 -26.91
CA ILE A 54 16.11 27.76 -26.78
C ILE A 54 14.69 27.45 -26.31
N PHE A 55 14.28 28.05 -25.19
CA PHE A 55 13.06 27.67 -24.50
C PHE A 55 11.82 28.48 -24.94
N GLY A 56 12.00 29.62 -25.61
CA GLY A 56 10.94 30.53 -26.01
C GLY A 56 10.84 31.80 -25.15
N PRO A 57 9.95 32.74 -25.52
CA PRO A 57 9.92 34.08 -24.95
C PRO A 57 9.36 34.13 -23.51
N MET A 58 9.85 35.04 -22.67
CA MET A 58 9.33 35.19 -21.29
C MET A 58 7.92 35.82 -21.26
N LYS A 59 7.60 36.69 -22.23
CA LYS A 59 6.30 37.35 -22.37
C LYS A 59 5.64 36.93 -23.68
N ASP A 60 4.32 36.87 -23.67
CA ASP A 60 3.54 36.51 -24.86
C ASP A 60 3.82 37.49 -26.01
N TYR A 61 4.22 36.93 -27.15
CA TYR A 61 4.47 37.68 -28.39
C TYR A 61 5.51 38.81 -28.25
N GLU A 62 6.53 38.63 -27.41
CA GLU A 62 7.65 39.56 -27.26
C GLU A 62 8.99 38.82 -27.32
N CYS A 63 9.89 39.26 -28.21
CA CYS A 63 11.25 38.72 -28.28
C CYS A 63 12.19 39.36 -27.23
N TYR A 64 13.29 38.68 -26.88
CA TYR A 64 14.27 39.14 -25.89
C TYR A 64 14.70 40.60 -26.06
N CYS A 65 15.07 41.03 -27.27
CA CYS A 65 15.54 42.40 -27.50
C CYS A 65 14.42 43.45 -27.58
N GLY A 66 13.15 43.03 -27.63
CA GLY A 66 11.99 43.91 -27.75
C GLY A 66 11.76 44.52 -29.14
N LYS A 67 12.50 44.10 -30.17
CA LYS A 67 12.31 44.54 -31.58
C LYS A 67 10.93 44.16 -32.11
N TYR A 68 10.55 42.90 -31.94
CA TYR A 68 9.24 42.38 -32.28
C TYR A 68 8.39 42.25 -31.01
N LYS A 69 7.26 42.97 -31.00
CA LYS A 69 6.24 42.95 -29.94
C LYS A 69 4.86 42.88 -30.59
N ARG A 70 3.90 42.23 -29.92
CA ARG A 70 2.49 42.04 -30.32
C ARG A 70 2.27 40.85 -31.25
N ILE A 71 1.03 40.36 -31.24
CA ILE A 71 0.58 39.14 -31.94
C ILE A 71 0.78 39.17 -33.47
N ARG A 72 0.86 40.35 -34.10
CA ARG A 72 1.07 40.49 -35.56
C ARG A 72 2.36 39.85 -36.08
N TYR A 73 3.36 39.66 -35.21
CA TYR A 73 4.65 39.04 -35.56
C TYR A 73 4.73 37.57 -35.12
N LYS A 74 3.59 36.93 -34.86
CA LYS A 74 3.54 35.52 -34.45
C LYS A 74 4.32 34.64 -35.44
N GLY A 75 5.22 33.81 -34.92
CA GLY A 75 6.05 32.89 -35.70
C GLY A 75 7.29 33.51 -36.35
N VAL A 76 7.50 34.82 -36.24
CA VAL A 76 8.73 35.47 -36.73
C VAL A 76 9.88 35.18 -35.76
N ILE A 77 10.99 34.69 -36.28
CA ILE A 77 12.26 34.56 -35.55
C ILE A 77 13.01 35.88 -35.65
N CYS A 78 13.34 36.47 -34.50
CA CYS A 78 14.02 37.76 -34.47
C CYS A 78 15.45 37.66 -35.01
N ASP A 79 15.80 38.48 -36.00
CA ASP A 79 17.15 38.59 -36.57
C ASP A 79 18.22 39.03 -35.54
N LYS A 80 17.86 39.88 -34.57
CA LYS A 80 18.81 40.40 -33.58
C LYS A 80 19.10 39.43 -32.43
N CYS A 81 18.08 38.73 -31.93
CA CYS A 81 18.21 37.88 -30.74
C CYS A 81 17.92 36.39 -30.97
N GLY A 82 17.46 35.99 -32.16
CA GLY A 82 17.13 34.60 -32.50
C GLY A 82 15.88 34.05 -31.81
N VAL A 83 15.17 34.86 -31.02
CA VAL A 83 13.97 34.41 -30.28
C VAL A 83 12.76 34.42 -31.20
N GLU A 84 12.03 33.32 -31.18
CA GLU A 84 10.77 33.16 -31.89
C GLU A 84 9.62 33.83 -31.13
N VAL A 85 8.84 34.67 -31.83
CA VAL A 85 7.72 35.40 -31.24
C VAL A 85 6.50 34.49 -31.16
N THR A 86 6.29 33.87 -30.00
CA THR A 86 5.17 32.97 -29.70
C THR A 86 4.62 33.20 -28.30
N HIS A 87 3.69 32.36 -27.84
CA HIS A 87 3.25 32.36 -26.45
C HIS A 87 4.36 31.93 -25.51
N SER A 88 4.44 32.52 -24.32
CA SER A 88 5.41 32.13 -23.30
C SER A 88 5.20 30.70 -22.79
N ARG A 89 3.98 30.15 -22.95
CA ARG A 89 3.63 28.77 -22.60
C ARG A 89 4.58 27.72 -23.21
N VAL A 90 5.19 27.99 -24.37
CA VAL A 90 6.15 27.06 -24.99
C VAL A 90 7.36 26.77 -24.08
N ARG A 91 7.67 27.65 -23.12
CA ARG A 91 8.72 27.46 -22.09
C ARG A 91 8.41 26.37 -21.08
N ARG A 92 7.19 25.83 -21.09
CA ARG A 92 6.78 24.63 -20.33
C ARG A 92 6.99 23.34 -21.11
N GLU A 93 7.22 23.42 -22.42
CA GLU A 93 7.16 22.30 -23.36
C GLU A 93 8.51 22.07 -24.07
N ARG A 94 9.23 23.14 -24.44
CA ARG A 94 10.52 23.04 -25.15
C ARG A 94 11.64 22.54 -24.25
N MET A 95 12.35 21.52 -24.72
CA MET A 95 13.53 20.97 -24.03
C MET A 95 14.84 21.55 -24.61
N GLY A 96 15.85 21.64 -23.77
CA GLY A 96 17.24 21.92 -24.17
C GLY A 96 18.09 20.66 -24.07
N HIS A 97 19.37 20.73 -24.43
CA HIS A 97 20.31 19.65 -24.16
C HIS A 97 21.70 20.15 -23.78
N ILE A 98 22.51 19.25 -23.21
CA ILE A 98 23.94 19.45 -22.94
C ILE A 98 24.70 18.38 -23.70
N ALA A 99 25.62 18.78 -24.59
CA ALA A 99 26.58 17.85 -25.17
C ALA A 99 27.73 17.62 -24.19
N LEU A 100 27.87 16.39 -23.70
CA LEU A 100 28.90 16.01 -22.75
C LEU A 100 30.25 15.84 -23.44
N ALA A 101 31.32 16.24 -22.76
CA ALA A 101 32.70 16.07 -23.24
C ALA A 101 33.20 14.62 -23.11
N ALA A 102 32.60 13.86 -22.20
CA ALA A 102 32.86 12.44 -22.02
C ALA A 102 31.52 11.70 -21.80
N PRO A 103 31.32 10.49 -22.34
CA PRO A 103 30.19 9.64 -22.04
C PRO A 103 30.02 9.36 -20.53
N VAL A 104 28.77 9.29 -20.08
CA VAL A 104 28.41 9.11 -18.67
C VAL A 104 27.36 8.01 -18.55
N ALA A 105 27.54 7.06 -17.64
CA ALA A 105 26.58 5.97 -17.43
C ALA A 105 25.35 6.44 -16.65
N HIS A 106 24.14 5.99 -17.03
CA HIS A 106 22.93 6.35 -16.29
C HIS A 106 22.82 5.56 -14.97
N VAL A 107 22.70 6.27 -13.84
CA VAL A 107 22.71 5.72 -12.47
C VAL A 107 21.71 4.59 -12.21
N TRP A 108 20.51 4.63 -12.80
CA TRP A 108 19.54 3.56 -12.63
C TRP A 108 19.99 2.19 -13.18
N PHE A 109 20.80 2.16 -14.25
CA PHE A 109 21.14 0.90 -14.93
C PHE A 109 22.36 0.20 -14.35
N PHE A 110 23.31 0.96 -13.75
CA PHE A 110 24.49 0.38 -13.11
C PHE A 110 24.38 0.25 -11.58
N LYS A 111 23.68 1.18 -10.89
CA LYS A 111 23.33 1.10 -9.44
C LYS A 111 21.89 0.63 -9.19
N GLY A 112 21.20 0.15 -10.22
CA GLY A 112 19.92 -0.54 -10.06
C GLY A 112 20.07 -1.80 -9.22
N ILE A 113 19.03 -2.18 -8.48
CA ILE A 113 18.96 -3.49 -7.83
C ILE A 113 17.79 -4.24 -8.50
N PRO A 114 18.05 -5.19 -9.41
CA PRO A 114 19.36 -5.61 -9.93
C PRO A 114 19.97 -4.65 -10.98
N SER A 115 21.30 -4.69 -11.13
CA SER A 115 22.02 -3.85 -12.10
C SER A 115 21.97 -4.49 -13.48
N LYS A 116 21.26 -3.86 -14.42
CA LYS A 116 21.04 -4.39 -15.77
C LYS A 116 22.32 -4.42 -16.58
N MET A 117 23.15 -3.39 -16.43
CA MET A 117 24.45 -3.31 -17.09
C MET A 117 25.41 -4.39 -16.56
N ALA A 118 25.43 -4.62 -15.24
CA ALA A 118 26.26 -5.67 -14.64
C ALA A 118 25.83 -7.07 -15.10
N LEU A 119 24.52 -7.32 -15.21
CA LEU A 119 23.97 -8.58 -15.72
C LEU A 119 24.36 -8.82 -17.17
N LEU A 120 24.22 -7.83 -18.06
CA LEU A 120 24.59 -7.97 -19.48
C LEU A 120 26.07 -8.31 -19.66
N LEU A 121 26.94 -7.61 -18.93
CA LEU A 121 28.40 -7.76 -19.01
C LEU A 121 28.95 -8.98 -18.26
N ASP A 122 28.15 -9.61 -17.40
CA ASP A 122 28.54 -10.68 -16.46
C ASP A 122 29.59 -10.26 -15.41
N ILE A 123 29.53 -9.01 -14.97
CA ILE A 123 30.48 -8.43 -14.01
C ILE A 123 29.75 -8.19 -12.68
N SER A 124 30.48 -8.23 -11.55
CA SER A 124 29.88 -7.86 -10.27
C SER A 124 29.51 -6.36 -10.25
N PRO A 125 28.39 -5.96 -9.63
CA PRO A 125 28.00 -4.54 -9.54
C PRO A 125 29.09 -3.65 -8.92
N ARG A 126 29.88 -4.19 -7.98
CA ARG A 126 30.99 -3.48 -7.33
C ARG A 126 32.14 -3.21 -8.30
N ASN A 127 32.48 -4.18 -9.15
CA ASN A 127 33.52 -4.00 -10.17
C ASN A 127 33.06 -3.06 -11.28
N LEU A 128 31.78 -3.12 -11.68
CA LEU A 128 31.23 -2.16 -12.63
C LEU A 128 31.27 -0.72 -12.06
N GLU A 129 30.94 -0.56 -10.79
CA GLU A 129 31.04 0.72 -10.10
C GLU A 129 32.49 1.24 -10.07
N SER A 130 33.47 0.37 -9.80
CA SER A 130 34.89 0.79 -9.77
C SER A 130 35.40 1.20 -11.16
N ILE A 131 34.93 0.57 -12.24
CA ILE A 131 35.26 0.96 -13.62
C ILE A 131 34.67 2.34 -13.94
N ILE A 132 33.37 2.54 -13.70
CA ILE A 132 32.66 3.79 -14.05
C ILE A 132 33.25 4.99 -13.30
N TYR A 133 33.64 4.83 -12.03
CA TYR A 133 34.28 5.88 -11.24
C TYR A 133 35.81 5.94 -11.36
N PHE A 134 36.38 5.39 -12.43
CA PHE A 134 37.80 5.49 -12.77
C PHE A 134 38.75 4.96 -11.68
N SER A 135 38.39 3.86 -11.01
CA SER A 135 39.21 3.19 -9.97
C SER A 135 39.80 1.86 -10.43
N SER A 136 39.27 1.26 -11.50
CA SER A 136 39.74 -0.02 -12.04
C SER A 136 39.60 -0.01 -13.55
N TYR A 137 40.48 -0.71 -14.25
CA TYR A 137 40.40 -0.90 -15.69
C TYR A 137 39.66 -2.18 -16.06
N ILE A 138 39.21 -2.22 -17.31
CA ILE A 138 38.60 -3.41 -17.93
C ILE A 138 39.27 -3.71 -19.27
N VAL A 139 39.48 -4.99 -19.54
CA VAL A 139 39.98 -5.48 -20.84
C VAL A 139 38.86 -5.41 -21.87
N THR A 140 39.04 -4.57 -22.91
CA THR A 140 38.06 -4.36 -23.99
C THR A 140 38.33 -5.25 -25.20
N LYS A 141 39.61 -5.45 -25.56
CA LYS A 141 40.03 -6.32 -26.67
C LYS A 141 41.06 -7.33 -26.20
N PHE A 142 40.98 -8.55 -26.73
CA PHE A 142 41.82 -9.66 -26.31
C PHE A 142 42.27 -10.50 -27.52
N SER A 143 43.56 -10.83 -27.59
CA SER A 143 44.15 -11.69 -28.63
C SER A 143 44.86 -12.90 -28.00
N SER A 144 44.29 -14.09 -28.16
CA SER A 144 44.83 -15.34 -27.59
C SER A 144 46.23 -15.71 -28.11
N SER A 145 46.51 -15.46 -29.40
CA SER A 145 47.79 -15.78 -30.04
C SER A 145 48.97 -14.99 -29.45
N LYS A 146 48.76 -13.72 -29.13
CA LYS A 146 49.79 -12.83 -28.59
C LYS A 146 50.03 -13.05 -27.10
N LYS A 147 49.08 -13.63 -26.37
CA LYS A 147 49.20 -13.97 -24.95
C LYS A 147 50.35 -14.96 -24.69
N ALA A 148 50.50 -15.97 -25.54
CA ALA A 148 51.61 -16.92 -25.45
C ALA A 148 52.98 -16.21 -25.61
N SER A 149 53.05 -15.21 -26.50
CA SER A 149 54.25 -14.39 -26.68
C SER A 149 54.55 -13.52 -25.45
N ALA A 150 53.52 -12.99 -24.78
CA ALA A 150 53.69 -12.19 -23.56
C ALA A 150 54.20 -13.05 -22.40
N ILE A 151 53.69 -14.28 -22.24
CA ILE A 151 54.18 -15.23 -21.22
C ILE A 151 55.64 -15.59 -21.48
N SER A 152 56.02 -15.85 -22.74
CA SER A 152 57.42 -16.08 -23.10
C SER A 152 58.30 -14.86 -22.82
N ALA A 153 57.79 -13.64 -23.01
CA ALA A 153 58.52 -12.41 -22.69
C ALA A 153 58.78 -12.27 -21.18
N VAL A 154 57.79 -12.57 -20.33
CA VAL A 154 57.94 -12.59 -18.87
C VAL A 154 59.02 -13.60 -18.45
N GLN A 155 58.98 -14.81 -19.02
CA GLN A 155 59.99 -15.85 -18.72
C GLN A 155 61.40 -15.45 -19.17
N LYS A 156 61.53 -14.81 -20.34
CA LYS A 156 62.82 -14.27 -20.81
C LYS A 156 63.34 -13.14 -19.93
N ALA A 157 62.47 -12.25 -19.46
CA ALA A 157 62.84 -11.18 -18.55
C ALA A 157 63.30 -11.72 -17.18
N ALA A 158 62.62 -12.74 -16.65
CA ALA A 158 63.02 -13.44 -15.43
C ALA A 158 64.40 -14.10 -15.58
N GLN A 159 64.66 -14.79 -16.69
CA GLN A 159 65.96 -15.41 -16.97
C GLN A 159 67.08 -14.35 -17.08
N ALA A 160 66.82 -13.22 -17.75
CA ALA A 160 67.79 -12.14 -17.88
C ALA A 160 68.14 -11.52 -16.52
N ALA A 161 67.13 -11.22 -15.69
CA ALA A 161 67.33 -10.69 -14.34
C ALA A 161 68.12 -11.65 -13.44
N LYS A 162 67.84 -12.95 -13.53
CA LYS A 162 68.62 -14.00 -12.85
C LYS A 162 70.09 -13.99 -13.27
N THR A 163 70.38 -13.93 -14.57
CA THR A 163 71.77 -13.89 -15.05
C THR A 163 72.54 -12.65 -14.60
N VAL A 164 71.87 -11.51 -14.41
CA VAL A 164 72.51 -10.30 -13.86
C VAL A 164 72.91 -10.50 -12.40
N LEU A 165 72.03 -11.07 -11.58
CA LEU A 165 72.32 -11.36 -10.18
C LEU A 165 73.42 -12.43 -10.02
N GLU A 166 73.45 -13.44 -10.89
CA GLU A 166 74.52 -14.44 -10.93
C GLU A 166 75.87 -13.79 -11.28
N GLN A 167 75.90 -12.85 -12.23
CA GLN A 167 77.11 -12.09 -12.57
C GLN A 167 77.56 -11.14 -11.45
N GLU A 168 76.63 -10.51 -10.73
CA GLU A 168 76.95 -9.68 -9.56
C GLU A 168 77.55 -10.52 -8.42
N LEU A 169 76.93 -11.68 -8.14
CA LEU A 169 77.46 -12.64 -7.18
C LEU A 169 78.89 -13.07 -7.55
N GLU A 170 79.14 -13.41 -8.81
CA GLU A 170 80.45 -13.86 -9.27
C GLU A 170 81.53 -12.75 -9.16
N LYS A 171 81.15 -11.48 -9.42
CA LYS A 171 82.02 -10.32 -9.20
C LYS A 171 82.35 -10.12 -7.72
N GLU A 172 81.37 -10.21 -6.82
CA GLU A 172 81.60 -10.02 -5.38
C GLU A 172 82.40 -11.18 -4.77
N VAL A 173 82.12 -12.42 -5.21
CA VAL A 173 82.87 -13.61 -4.80
C VAL A 173 84.34 -13.50 -5.24
N THR A 174 84.61 -13.11 -6.49
CA THR A 174 85.99 -12.94 -6.97
C THR A 174 86.75 -11.81 -6.26
N VAL A 175 86.07 -10.76 -5.80
CA VAL A 175 86.67 -9.71 -4.95
C VAL A 175 87.06 -10.26 -3.58
N LEU A 176 86.20 -11.06 -2.95
CA LEU A 176 86.49 -11.71 -1.66
C LEU A 176 87.59 -12.76 -1.78
N GLU A 177 87.61 -13.56 -2.85
CA GLU A 177 88.64 -14.58 -3.10
C GLU A 177 90.03 -13.98 -3.36
N LYS A 178 90.12 -12.77 -3.92
CA LYS A 178 91.40 -12.04 -4.06
C LYS A 178 92.03 -11.67 -2.71
N GLN A 179 91.27 -11.65 -1.61
CA GLN A 179 91.79 -11.42 -0.26
C GLN A 179 92.54 -12.64 0.29
N ILE A 180 92.51 -13.78 -0.40
CA ILE A 180 93.27 -14.98 -0.05
C ILE A 180 94.72 -14.81 -0.52
N PRO A 181 95.73 -14.79 0.38
CA PRO A 181 97.13 -14.67 0.00
C PRO A 181 97.62 -15.92 -0.77
N LYS A 182 98.33 -15.71 -1.89
CA LYS A 182 98.91 -16.79 -2.71
C LYS A 182 100.20 -17.34 -2.07
N LYS A 183 100.13 -18.56 -1.52
CA LYS A 183 101.23 -19.45 -1.08
C LYS A 183 102.34 -18.80 -0.23
N SER A 184 102.27 -18.98 1.09
CA SER A 184 103.47 -19.16 1.93
C SER A 184 103.59 -20.64 2.31
N LYS A 185 104.78 -21.22 2.13
CA LYS A 185 105.14 -22.54 2.64
C LYS A 185 105.50 -22.39 4.12
N GLY A 186 104.66 -22.89 5.02
CA GLY A 186 104.91 -22.93 6.46
C GLY A 186 103.59 -22.94 7.25
N GLU A 187 103.51 -23.74 8.30
CA GLU A 187 102.34 -23.91 9.17
C GLU A 187 102.06 -22.63 10.00
N ASP A 188 101.44 -21.62 9.38
CA ASP A 188 100.89 -20.45 10.07
C ASP A 188 99.38 -20.60 10.28
N PHE A 189 98.94 -20.86 11.51
CA PHE A 189 97.52 -20.92 11.90
C PHE A 189 96.73 -19.66 11.50
N ALA A 190 97.37 -18.48 11.48
CA ALA A 190 96.74 -17.22 11.12
C ALA A 190 96.31 -17.15 9.64
N ALA A 191 97.06 -17.77 8.73
CA ALA A 191 96.70 -17.81 7.31
C ALA A 191 95.54 -18.77 7.06
N GLN A 192 95.48 -19.90 7.78
CA GLN A 192 94.35 -20.84 7.71
C GLN A 192 93.06 -20.24 8.29
N GLU A 193 93.13 -19.50 9.41
CA GLU A 193 91.97 -18.83 10.00
C GLU A 193 91.39 -17.75 9.07
N MET A 194 92.26 -16.99 8.39
CA MET A 194 91.85 -15.97 7.41
C MET A 194 91.19 -16.60 6.17
N ILE A 195 91.74 -17.71 5.66
CA ILE A 195 91.13 -18.48 4.56
C ILE A 195 89.75 -19.01 4.97
N LEU A 196 89.60 -19.48 6.22
CA LEU A 196 88.34 -20.02 6.72
C LEU A 196 87.28 -18.91 6.88
N LYS A 197 87.66 -17.74 7.40
CA LYS A 197 86.77 -16.55 7.50
C LYS A 197 86.32 -16.04 6.14
N VAL A 198 87.21 -15.95 5.15
CA VAL A 198 86.85 -15.54 3.78
C VAL A 198 85.90 -16.57 3.14
N ARG A 199 86.14 -17.87 3.32
CA ARG A 199 85.21 -18.91 2.85
C ARG A 199 83.84 -18.84 3.53
N GLU A 200 83.79 -18.57 4.83
CA GLU A 200 82.53 -18.40 5.55
C GLU A 200 81.77 -17.15 5.06
N GLN A 201 82.48 -16.06 4.78
CA GLN A 201 81.90 -14.84 4.18
C GLN A 201 81.38 -15.09 2.76
N VAL A 202 82.14 -15.79 1.91
CA VAL A 202 81.71 -16.20 0.57
C VAL A 202 80.47 -17.10 0.64
N GLN A 203 80.41 -18.02 1.60
CA GLN A 203 79.24 -18.88 1.77
C GLN A 203 78.01 -18.10 2.24
N LYS A 204 78.16 -17.16 3.18
CA LYS A 204 77.07 -16.25 3.60
C LYS A 204 76.57 -15.40 2.43
N LEU A 205 77.49 -14.89 1.61
CA LEU A 205 77.16 -14.10 0.43
C LEU A 205 76.39 -14.94 -0.61
N ARG A 206 76.86 -16.16 -0.89
CA ARG A 206 76.17 -17.10 -1.79
C ARG A 206 74.76 -17.40 -1.31
N ASN A 207 74.58 -17.70 -0.02
CA ASN A 207 73.25 -17.95 0.55
C ASN A 207 72.33 -16.72 0.40
N LEU A 208 72.84 -15.51 0.64
CA LEU A 208 72.08 -14.27 0.48
C LEU A 208 71.61 -14.05 -0.97
N TYR A 209 72.47 -14.31 -1.98
CA TYR A 209 72.07 -14.17 -3.38
C TYR A 209 71.16 -15.31 -3.85
N VAL A 210 71.28 -16.52 -3.31
CA VAL A 210 70.31 -17.61 -3.54
C VAL A 210 68.93 -17.20 -3.04
N GLU A 211 68.82 -16.66 -1.83
CA GLU A 211 67.55 -16.13 -1.30
C GLU A 211 66.99 -15.02 -2.21
N LYS A 212 67.81 -14.07 -2.66
CA LYS A 212 67.38 -13.02 -3.60
C LYS A 212 66.92 -13.56 -4.96
N ILE A 213 67.57 -14.59 -5.49
CA ILE A 213 67.19 -15.23 -6.75
C ILE A 213 65.85 -15.96 -6.58
N ASP A 214 65.66 -16.68 -5.48
CA ASP A 214 64.41 -17.39 -5.18
C ASP A 214 63.24 -16.40 -4.97
N GLU A 215 63.47 -15.30 -4.26
CA GLU A 215 62.49 -14.20 -4.12
C GLU A 215 62.10 -13.63 -5.49
N LEU A 216 63.08 -13.30 -6.34
CA LEU A 216 62.84 -12.77 -7.67
C LEU A 216 62.08 -13.77 -8.58
N GLU A 217 62.46 -15.05 -8.58
CA GLU A 217 61.72 -16.09 -9.32
C GLU A 217 60.28 -16.21 -8.82
N SER A 218 60.05 -16.11 -7.51
CA SER A 218 58.70 -16.15 -6.94
C SER A 218 57.85 -14.95 -7.40
N GLU A 219 58.42 -13.74 -7.48
CA GLU A 219 57.74 -12.53 -7.96
C GLU A 219 57.36 -12.66 -9.44
N PHE A 220 58.29 -13.08 -10.30
CA PHE A 220 58.03 -13.27 -11.73
C PHE A 220 57.02 -14.39 -12.00
N ASN A 221 57.01 -15.46 -11.19
CA ASN A 221 56.00 -16.51 -11.27
C ASN A 221 54.60 -16.00 -10.91
N VAL A 222 54.48 -15.11 -9.91
CA VAL A 222 53.21 -14.45 -9.58
C VAL A 222 52.76 -13.55 -10.73
N VAL A 223 53.68 -12.79 -11.35
CA VAL A 223 53.40 -11.97 -12.54
C VAL A 223 52.93 -12.84 -13.71
N ALA A 224 53.61 -13.95 -14.01
CA ALA A 224 53.23 -14.87 -15.09
C ALA A 224 51.83 -15.46 -14.89
N LYS A 225 51.52 -15.93 -13.68
CA LYS A 225 50.18 -16.44 -13.32
C LYS A 225 49.10 -15.36 -13.45
N LYS A 226 49.42 -14.11 -13.12
CA LYS A 226 48.49 -12.98 -13.28
C LYS A 226 48.26 -12.63 -14.75
N VAL A 227 49.30 -12.62 -15.59
CA VAL A 227 49.15 -12.44 -17.05
C VAL A 227 48.32 -13.57 -17.65
N GLU A 228 48.48 -14.79 -17.15
CA GLU A 228 47.69 -15.95 -17.56
C GLU A 228 46.20 -15.84 -17.19
N SER A 229 45.85 -15.19 -16.07
CA SER A 229 44.44 -15.02 -15.67
C SER A 229 43.70 -13.88 -16.39
N VAL A 230 44.39 -13.07 -17.19
CA VAL A 230 43.76 -11.99 -17.97
C VAL A 230 42.98 -12.57 -19.16
N GLU A 231 41.68 -12.28 -19.18
CA GLU A 231 40.73 -12.63 -20.25
C GLU A 231 39.90 -11.38 -20.64
N LEU A 232 38.99 -11.54 -21.59
CA LEU A 232 38.05 -10.50 -21.98
C LEU A 232 37.15 -10.12 -20.78
N HIS A 233 36.95 -8.83 -20.54
CA HIS A 233 36.20 -8.27 -19.41
C HIS A 233 36.81 -8.50 -18.02
N THR A 234 38.04 -9.04 -17.91
CA THR A 234 38.76 -9.07 -16.63
C THR A 234 38.99 -7.65 -16.12
N VAL A 235 38.77 -7.45 -14.82
CA VAL A 235 38.90 -6.15 -14.15
C VAL A 235 40.22 -6.10 -13.41
N LEU A 236 41.02 -5.06 -13.69
CA LEU A 236 42.36 -4.87 -13.13
C LEU A 236 42.38 -3.61 -12.26
N SER A 237 43.00 -3.69 -11.08
CA SER A 237 43.23 -2.49 -10.26
C SER A 237 44.32 -1.59 -10.85
N ASP A 238 44.38 -0.33 -10.43
CA ASP A 238 45.38 0.64 -10.90
C ASP A 238 46.83 0.13 -10.68
N GLY A 239 47.11 -0.44 -9.51
CA GLY A 239 48.43 -1.00 -9.19
C GLY A 239 48.76 -2.27 -9.98
N GLU A 240 47.77 -3.12 -10.23
CA GLU A 240 47.97 -4.31 -11.06
C GLU A 240 48.22 -3.97 -12.51
N TYR A 241 47.51 -2.98 -13.05
CA TYR A 241 47.75 -2.51 -14.41
C TYR A 241 49.16 -1.92 -14.55
N LEU A 242 49.59 -1.05 -13.63
CA LEU A 242 50.93 -0.45 -13.70
C LEU A 242 52.06 -1.49 -13.66
N ASN A 243 51.91 -2.55 -12.86
CA ASN A 243 52.92 -3.61 -12.76
C ASN A 243 52.93 -4.56 -13.97
N LEU A 244 51.83 -4.61 -14.74
CA LEU A 244 51.64 -5.57 -15.82
C LEU A 244 51.55 -4.90 -17.21
N ALA A 245 51.57 -3.57 -17.29
CA ALA A 245 51.32 -2.79 -18.50
C ALA A 245 52.21 -3.24 -19.67
N ASP A 246 53.52 -3.38 -19.42
CA ASP A 246 54.52 -3.78 -20.40
C ASP A 246 54.21 -5.13 -21.09
N TYR A 247 53.50 -6.03 -20.39
CA TYR A 247 53.15 -7.36 -20.88
C TYR A 247 51.72 -7.45 -21.41
N ILE A 248 50.78 -6.71 -20.80
CA ILE A 248 49.36 -6.74 -21.17
C ILE A 248 49.12 -6.02 -22.50
N ASP A 249 49.79 -4.89 -22.73
CA ASP A 249 49.62 -4.08 -23.95
C ASP A 249 50.02 -4.83 -25.23
N LEU A 250 50.77 -5.94 -25.10
CA LEU A 250 51.14 -6.82 -26.22
C LEU A 250 49.95 -7.62 -26.77
N PHE A 251 48.98 -8.01 -25.93
CA PHE A 251 47.90 -8.93 -26.32
C PHE A 251 46.49 -8.44 -26.01
N ALA A 252 46.34 -7.41 -25.19
CA ALA A 252 45.04 -6.88 -24.78
C ALA A 252 45.01 -5.34 -24.83
N THR A 253 43.83 -4.79 -25.11
CA THR A 253 43.58 -3.35 -24.94
C THR A 253 42.80 -3.14 -23.66
N VAL A 254 43.31 -2.27 -22.81
CA VAL A 254 42.73 -1.96 -21.50
C VAL A 254 42.16 -0.55 -21.53
N SER A 255 40.96 -0.37 -20.96
CA SER A 255 40.29 0.93 -20.94
C SER A 255 39.59 1.14 -19.59
N ILE A 256 39.20 2.38 -19.30
CA ILE A 256 38.59 2.76 -18.02
C ILE A 256 37.41 3.73 -18.21
N GLY A 257 36.53 3.80 -17.21
CA GLY A 257 35.40 4.72 -17.21
C GLY A 257 34.20 4.23 -18.01
N ALA A 258 33.18 5.09 -18.11
CA ALA A 258 31.97 4.81 -18.89
C ALA A 258 32.25 4.66 -20.40
N GLU A 259 33.34 5.24 -20.92
CA GLU A 259 33.79 5.06 -22.30
C GLU A 259 34.13 3.60 -22.60
N ALA A 260 34.87 2.94 -21.71
CA ALA A 260 35.21 1.53 -21.87
C ALA A 260 33.95 0.65 -21.91
N VAL A 261 32.98 0.94 -21.04
CA VAL A 261 31.71 0.22 -21.00
C VAL A 261 30.87 0.48 -22.25
N TYR A 262 30.91 1.69 -22.80
CA TYR A 262 30.24 2.03 -24.06
C TYR A 262 30.75 1.17 -25.21
N PHE A 263 32.08 1.05 -25.38
CA PHE A 263 32.65 0.22 -26.44
C PHE A 263 32.25 -1.25 -26.31
N ILE A 264 32.26 -1.81 -25.09
CA ILE A 264 31.86 -3.20 -24.87
C ILE A 264 30.37 -3.41 -25.19
N LEU A 265 29.50 -2.47 -24.79
CA LEU A 265 28.06 -2.57 -25.08
C LEU A 265 27.74 -2.37 -26.57
N HIS A 266 28.53 -1.56 -27.28
CA HIS A 266 28.38 -1.33 -28.72
C HIS A 266 28.76 -2.58 -29.56
N GLU A 267 29.85 -3.26 -29.19
CA GLU A 267 30.30 -4.48 -29.88
C GLU A 267 29.46 -5.74 -29.50
N LEU A 268 28.55 -5.63 -28.53
CA LEU A 268 27.78 -6.77 -28.00
C LEU A 268 26.65 -7.21 -28.95
N ASP A 269 26.79 -8.40 -29.53
CA ASP A 269 25.72 -9.06 -30.29
C ASP A 269 24.72 -9.78 -29.37
N LEU A 270 23.57 -9.14 -29.14
CA LEU A 270 22.51 -9.67 -28.29
C LEU A 270 21.93 -11.00 -28.80
N THR A 271 21.91 -11.23 -30.11
CA THR A 271 21.32 -12.45 -30.69
C THR A 271 22.18 -13.65 -30.37
N LYS A 272 23.51 -13.53 -30.57
CA LYS A 272 24.47 -14.57 -30.21
C LYS A 272 24.52 -14.81 -28.69
N LEU A 273 24.47 -13.73 -27.90
CA LEU A 273 24.46 -13.84 -26.44
C LEU A 273 23.23 -14.61 -25.94
N CYS A 274 22.03 -14.29 -26.45
CA CYS A 274 20.80 -14.98 -26.05
C CYS A 274 20.83 -16.47 -26.42
N ALA A 275 21.34 -16.83 -27.61
CA ALA A 275 21.48 -18.23 -28.02
C ALA A 275 22.39 -19.01 -27.07
N LYS A 276 23.57 -18.46 -26.77
CA LYS A 276 24.52 -19.06 -25.81
C LYS A 276 23.91 -19.21 -24.41
N LEU A 277 23.23 -18.18 -23.90
CA LEU A 277 22.63 -18.23 -22.57
C LEU A 277 21.51 -19.26 -22.46
N ARG A 278 20.78 -19.55 -23.54
CA ARG A 278 19.76 -20.63 -23.57
C ARG A 278 20.42 -22.01 -23.48
N GLU A 279 21.51 -22.24 -24.21
CA GLU A 279 22.30 -23.47 -24.12
C GLU A 279 22.89 -23.65 -22.71
N ASP A 280 23.49 -22.59 -22.16
CA ASP A 280 24.06 -22.59 -20.81
C ASP A 280 22.98 -22.84 -19.74
N LEU A 281 21.77 -22.32 -19.94
CA LEU A 281 20.64 -22.52 -19.03
C LEU A 281 20.16 -23.98 -19.05
N ALA A 282 20.14 -24.62 -20.21
CA ALA A 282 19.77 -26.04 -20.33
C ALA A 282 20.78 -26.96 -19.62
N ALA A 283 22.07 -26.59 -19.61
CA ALA A 283 23.12 -27.36 -18.95
C ALA A 283 23.25 -27.08 -17.44
N ALA A 284 22.85 -25.90 -16.96
CA ALA A 284 23.07 -25.47 -15.58
C ALA A 284 21.93 -25.87 -14.62
N LYS A 285 22.28 -26.21 -13.36
CA LYS A 285 21.32 -26.44 -12.28
C LYS A 285 21.60 -25.54 -11.07
N GLY A 286 20.58 -25.29 -10.24
CA GLY A 286 20.71 -24.55 -8.98
C GLY A 286 20.97 -23.03 -9.16
N GLN A 287 21.87 -22.48 -8.34
CA GLN A 287 22.16 -21.03 -8.33
C GLN A 287 22.72 -20.49 -9.66
N LYS A 288 23.53 -21.30 -10.36
CA LYS A 288 24.11 -20.93 -11.66
C LYS A 288 23.01 -20.73 -12.70
N ALA A 289 22.02 -21.62 -12.74
CA ALA A 289 20.85 -21.50 -13.61
C ALA A 289 20.05 -20.23 -13.32
N HIS A 290 19.87 -19.89 -12.04
CA HIS A 290 19.16 -18.65 -11.66
C HIS A 290 19.87 -17.37 -12.13
N LYS A 291 21.21 -17.34 -12.04
CA LYS A 291 22.02 -16.22 -12.55
C LYS A 291 21.90 -16.09 -14.08
N ILE A 292 21.98 -17.22 -14.79
CA ILE A 292 21.85 -17.26 -16.26
C ILE A 292 20.44 -16.83 -16.69
N SER A 293 19.39 -17.34 -16.05
CA SER A 293 18.00 -16.98 -16.35
C SER A 293 17.76 -15.46 -16.22
N ARG A 294 18.20 -14.83 -15.12
CA ARG A 294 18.11 -13.37 -14.94
C ARG A 294 18.90 -12.57 -15.99
N ARG A 295 20.04 -13.09 -16.42
CA ARG A 295 20.85 -12.46 -17.47
C ARG A 295 20.17 -12.56 -18.82
N LEU A 296 19.63 -13.74 -19.14
CA LEU A 296 18.86 -13.99 -20.35
C LEU A 296 17.62 -13.09 -20.40
N GLU A 297 16.94 -12.88 -19.28
CA GLU A 297 15.78 -11.99 -19.18
C GLU A 297 16.08 -10.55 -19.63
N VAL A 298 17.19 -9.99 -19.15
CA VAL A 298 17.59 -8.64 -19.53
C VAL A 298 18.00 -8.60 -21.01
N ALA A 299 18.81 -9.56 -21.46
CA ALA A 299 19.29 -9.61 -22.85
C ALA A 299 18.13 -9.78 -23.86
N GLU A 300 17.18 -10.68 -23.57
CA GLU A 300 15.99 -10.86 -24.38
C GLU A 300 15.07 -9.64 -24.36
N GLY A 301 14.96 -8.94 -23.23
CA GLY A 301 14.20 -7.70 -23.13
C GLY A 301 14.67 -6.65 -24.13
N PHE A 302 15.99 -6.39 -24.18
CA PHE A 302 16.58 -5.48 -25.16
C PHE A 302 16.39 -5.97 -26.60
N ARG A 303 16.59 -7.27 -26.85
CA ARG A 303 16.44 -7.87 -28.18
C ARG A 303 15.00 -7.76 -28.71
N LYS A 304 14.00 -8.14 -27.90
CA LYS A 304 12.58 -8.06 -28.25
C LYS A 304 12.12 -6.62 -28.47
N ALA A 305 12.65 -5.69 -27.68
CA ALA A 305 12.34 -4.27 -27.82
C ALA A 305 12.98 -3.61 -29.05
N GLY A 306 13.98 -4.25 -29.67
CA GLY A 306 14.78 -3.68 -30.76
C GLY A 306 15.63 -2.49 -30.30
N LEU A 307 16.15 -2.54 -29.06
CA LEU A 307 16.91 -1.44 -28.44
C LEU A 307 18.39 -1.79 -28.32
N GLU A 308 19.28 -0.86 -28.66
CA GLU A 308 20.71 -1.04 -28.42
C GLU A 308 21.06 -0.83 -26.92
N PRO A 309 21.85 -1.73 -26.30
CA PRO A 309 22.24 -1.60 -24.88
C PRO A 309 23.07 -0.34 -24.57
N GLU A 310 23.81 0.18 -25.55
CA GLU A 310 24.66 1.36 -25.40
C GLU A 310 23.89 2.63 -25.02
N ARG A 311 22.56 2.68 -25.26
CA ARG A 311 21.68 3.79 -24.87
C ARG A 311 21.65 4.04 -23.36
N MET A 312 22.11 3.09 -22.54
CA MET A 312 22.30 3.28 -21.10
C MET A 312 23.42 4.27 -20.75
N ILE A 313 24.24 4.64 -21.73
CA ILE A 313 25.35 5.60 -21.59
C ILE A 313 25.02 6.86 -22.38
N PHE A 314 25.03 7.99 -21.68
CA PHE A 314 24.69 9.29 -22.24
C PHE A 314 25.91 10.00 -22.78
N ALA A 315 25.84 10.36 -24.07
CA ALA A 315 26.68 11.39 -24.67
C ALA A 315 26.01 12.78 -24.62
N VAL A 316 24.68 12.82 -24.51
CA VAL A 316 23.88 14.05 -24.48
C VAL A 316 22.84 13.92 -23.38
N ILE A 317 22.68 14.98 -22.57
CA ILE A 317 21.69 15.02 -21.49
C ILE A 317 20.59 16.03 -21.84
N PRO A 318 19.29 15.66 -21.74
CA PRO A 318 18.21 16.62 -21.91
C PRO A 318 18.07 17.55 -20.70
N ILE A 319 17.77 18.82 -20.97
CA ILE A 319 17.42 19.81 -19.96
C ILE A 319 15.91 20.00 -19.95
N THR A 320 15.32 19.86 -18.76
CA THR A 320 13.89 20.12 -18.54
C THR A 320 13.52 21.59 -18.81
N PRO A 321 12.31 21.85 -19.32
CA PRO A 321 11.82 23.20 -19.59
C PRO A 321 11.90 24.12 -18.35
N PRO A 322 12.26 25.41 -18.48
CA PRO A 322 12.49 26.33 -17.36
C PRO A 322 11.31 26.49 -16.41
N ASP A 323 10.09 26.47 -16.92
CA ASP A 323 8.89 26.65 -16.11
C ASP A 323 8.57 25.42 -15.24
N LEU A 324 9.18 24.26 -15.52
CA LEU A 324 9.15 23.09 -14.64
C LEU A 324 10.22 23.16 -13.52
N ARG A 325 11.16 24.11 -13.62
CA ARG A 325 12.22 24.41 -12.66
C ARG A 325 12.31 25.92 -12.40
N PRO A 326 11.21 26.55 -11.96
CA PRO A 326 11.07 27.99 -11.98
C PRO A 326 12.07 28.69 -11.03
N MET A 327 12.35 29.94 -11.36
CA MET A 327 13.05 30.89 -10.51
C MET A 327 12.09 32.06 -10.29
N VAL A 328 11.60 32.21 -9.07
CA VAL A 328 10.56 33.19 -8.73
C VAL A 328 11.15 34.23 -7.79
N GLN A 329 10.91 35.50 -8.11
CA GLN A 329 11.28 36.62 -7.24
C GLN A 329 10.30 36.68 -6.07
N LEU A 330 10.82 36.73 -4.85
CA LEU A 330 10.06 36.97 -3.63
C LEU A 330 10.04 38.47 -3.31
N GLU A 331 9.10 38.87 -2.46
CA GLU A 331 9.08 40.21 -1.87
C GLU A 331 10.43 40.51 -1.18
N GLY A 332 11.00 41.69 -1.43
CA GLY A 332 12.34 42.07 -0.95
C GLY A 332 13.50 41.71 -1.89
N GLY A 333 13.24 41.36 -3.15
CA GLY A 333 14.27 41.21 -4.19
C GLY A 333 15.08 39.91 -4.12
N ARG A 334 14.70 38.98 -3.23
CA ARG A 334 15.30 37.63 -3.13
C ARG A 334 14.71 36.72 -4.20
N PHE A 335 15.41 35.63 -4.53
CA PHE A 335 14.95 34.62 -5.48
C PHE A 335 14.78 33.27 -4.80
N ALA A 336 13.64 32.63 -5.03
CA ALA A 336 13.42 31.21 -4.78
C ALA A 336 13.75 30.44 -6.06
N THR A 337 14.66 29.48 -5.96
CA THR A 337 15.13 28.70 -7.12
C THR A 337 14.85 27.22 -6.90
N SER A 338 14.49 26.51 -7.96
CA SER A 338 14.41 25.04 -7.93
C SER A 338 15.80 24.41 -7.75
N ASP A 339 15.92 23.43 -6.85
CA ASP A 339 17.14 22.64 -6.61
C ASP A 339 17.74 22.04 -7.90
N LEU A 340 16.89 21.70 -8.89
CA LEU A 340 17.32 21.20 -10.19
C LEU A 340 18.26 22.16 -10.92
N ASN A 341 18.03 23.47 -10.80
CA ASN A 341 18.89 24.46 -11.46
C ASN A 341 20.32 24.36 -10.92
N ASP A 342 20.50 24.15 -9.62
CA ASP A 342 21.84 23.97 -9.05
C ASP A 342 22.50 22.65 -9.47
N LEU A 343 21.71 21.57 -9.65
CA LEU A 343 22.22 20.30 -10.18
C LEU A 343 22.65 20.44 -11.65
N TYR A 344 21.83 21.05 -12.50
CA TYR A 344 22.21 21.34 -13.89
C TYR A 344 23.44 22.24 -13.98
N ARG A 345 23.53 23.28 -13.14
CA ARG A 345 24.71 24.16 -13.05
C ARG A 345 25.99 23.39 -12.73
N ARG A 346 25.94 22.44 -11.79
CA ARG A 346 27.09 21.58 -11.48
C ARG A 346 27.52 20.77 -12.70
N VAL A 347 26.57 20.14 -13.39
CA VAL A 347 26.87 19.36 -14.61
C VAL A 347 27.52 20.24 -15.68
N ILE A 348 26.94 21.40 -15.99
CA ILE A 348 27.47 22.33 -17.00
C ILE A 348 28.88 22.82 -16.62
N ASN A 349 29.08 23.21 -15.35
CA ASN A 349 30.38 23.67 -14.86
C ASN A 349 31.46 22.59 -14.99
N ARG A 350 31.15 21.34 -14.60
CA ARG A 350 32.07 20.20 -14.71
C ARG A 350 32.36 19.86 -16.16
N ASN A 351 31.33 19.87 -17.01
CA ASN A 351 31.47 19.61 -18.44
C ASN A 351 32.35 20.66 -19.13
N ASN A 352 32.11 21.94 -18.86
CA ASN A 352 32.90 23.04 -19.43
C ASN A 352 34.35 23.02 -18.93
N ARG A 353 34.55 22.67 -17.65
CA ARG A 353 35.90 22.49 -17.10
C ARG A 353 36.63 21.33 -17.77
N LEU A 354 35.94 20.20 -17.99
CA LEU A 354 36.49 19.06 -18.69
C LEU A 354 36.85 19.39 -20.15
N LYS A 355 35.97 20.09 -20.90
CA LYS A 355 36.28 20.57 -22.26
C LYS A 355 37.57 21.40 -22.28
N ARG A 356 37.68 22.39 -21.38
CA ARG A 356 38.91 23.21 -21.26
C ARG A 356 40.15 22.40 -20.91
N LEU A 357 40.04 21.40 -20.03
CA LEU A 357 41.18 20.54 -19.67
C LEU A 357 41.64 19.67 -20.85
N LEU A 358 40.71 19.18 -21.67
CA LEU A 358 41.02 18.45 -22.89
C LEU A 358 41.69 19.36 -23.93
N ASP A 359 41.16 20.58 -24.12
CA ASP A 359 41.73 21.56 -25.05
C ASP A 359 43.16 21.99 -24.66
N LEU A 360 43.45 22.04 -23.35
CA LEU A 360 44.76 22.36 -22.80
C LEU A 360 45.72 21.16 -22.78
N GLY A 361 45.28 19.96 -23.14
CA GLY A 361 46.10 18.74 -23.07
C GLY A 361 46.53 18.37 -21.65
N ALA A 362 45.66 18.56 -20.66
CA ALA A 362 45.99 18.29 -19.25
C ALA A 362 46.34 16.80 -19.00
N PRO A 363 47.21 16.50 -18.01
CA PRO A 363 47.56 15.13 -17.64
C PRO A 363 46.34 14.24 -17.35
N GLU A 364 46.45 12.96 -17.70
CA GLU A 364 45.33 12.02 -17.65
C GLU A 364 44.70 11.87 -16.25
N ILE A 365 45.49 11.95 -15.18
CA ILE A 365 45.01 11.88 -13.79
C ILE A 365 43.99 12.99 -13.50
N ILE A 366 44.25 14.21 -13.98
CA ILE A 366 43.36 15.37 -13.77
C ILE A 366 42.09 15.19 -14.60
N VAL A 367 42.24 14.74 -15.85
CA VAL A 367 41.12 14.45 -16.75
C VAL A 367 40.21 13.35 -16.19
N ARG A 368 40.78 12.25 -15.69
CA ARG A 368 40.04 11.15 -15.04
C ARG A 368 39.29 11.62 -13.81
N ASN A 369 39.93 12.42 -12.96
CA ASN A 369 39.28 12.99 -11.79
C ASN A 369 38.09 13.88 -12.20
N GLU A 370 38.24 14.74 -13.21
CA GLU A 370 37.15 15.59 -13.66
C GLU A 370 36.04 14.79 -14.38
N LYS A 371 36.37 13.74 -15.15
CA LYS A 371 35.39 12.78 -15.70
C LYS A 371 34.60 12.08 -14.60
N ARG A 372 35.27 11.64 -13.51
CA ARG A 372 34.59 11.10 -12.31
C ARG A 372 33.67 12.12 -11.67
N MET A 373 34.12 13.36 -11.48
CA MET A 373 33.27 14.42 -10.91
C MET A 373 32.08 14.77 -11.80
N LEU A 374 32.22 14.68 -13.13
CA LEU A 374 31.12 14.83 -14.07
C LEU A 374 30.10 13.69 -13.93
N GLN A 375 30.56 12.43 -13.86
CA GLN A 375 29.70 11.27 -13.58
C GLN A 375 28.91 11.45 -12.28
N GLU A 376 29.57 11.84 -11.19
CA GLU A 376 28.91 12.10 -9.90
C GLU A 376 27.89 13.24 -9.97
N ALA A 377 28.17 14.30 -10.75
CA ALA A 377 27.24 15.41 -10.94
C ALA A 377 25.97 14.99 -11.70
N VAL A 378 26.11 14.10 -12.69
CA VAL A 378 24.99 13.53 -13.43
C VAL A 378 24.21 12.53 -12.58
N ASP A 379 24.90 11.70 -11.79
CA ASP A 379 24.25 10.80 -10.83
C ASP A 379 23.37 11.59 -9.85
N ALA A 380 23.89 12.71 -9.31
CA ALA A 380 23.14 13.58 -8.40
C ALA A 380 21.94 14.28 -9.08
N LEU A 381 22.05 14.61 -10.37
CA LEU A 381 20.95 15.20 -11.15
C LEU A 381 19.79 14.20 -11.30
N PHE A 382 20.09 12.95 -11.64
CA PHE A 382 19.07 11.92 -11.87
C PHE A 382 18.57 11.31 -10.56
N ASP A 383 19.43 10.81 -9.68
CA ASP A 383 19.07 10.16 -8.41
C ASP A 383 20.15 10.38 -7.32
N SER A 384 19.95 11.39 -6.49
CA SER A 384 20.87 11.75 -5.40
C SER A 384 20.98 10.67 -4.31
N SER A 385 19.93 9.84 -4.13
CA SER A 385 19.92 8.77 -3.12
C SER A 385 20.92 7.64 -3.41
N LYS A 386 21.30 7.48 -4.68
CA LYS A 386 22.27 6.47 -5.14
C LYS A 386 23.70 7.00 -5.22
N GLN A 387 23.91 8.27 -4.86
CA GLN A 387 25.24 8.84 -4.77
C GLN A 387 26.01 8.22 -3.59
N ARG A 388 27.32 8.03 -3.77
CA ARG A 388 28.21 7.61 -2.69
C ARG A 388 28.27 8.74 -1.67
N GLN A 389 27.54 8.64 -0.56
CA GLN A 389 27.55 9.69 0.45
C GLN A 389 28.96 9.80 1.06
N PRO A 390 29.62 10.96 1.02
CA PRO A 390 30.79 11.17 1.86
C PRO A 390 30.33 11.12 3.32
N ALA A 391 31.06 10.42 4.19
CA ALA A 391 30.77 10.27 5.63
C ALA A 391 30.72 11.59 6.44
N ARG A 392 30.76 12.75 5.76
CA ARG A 392 30.88 14.11 6.30
C ARG A 392 29.91 15.10 5.65
N THR A 393 28.64 14.73 5.42
CA THR A 393 27.61 15.76 5.24
C THR A 393 27.42 16.50 6.56
N ALA A 394 27.84 17.77 6.59
CA ALA A 394 27.69 18.64 7.76
C ALA A 394 26.22 18.67 8.22
N ARG A 395 25.97 18.37 9.51
CA ARG A 395 24.64 18.47 10.13
C ARG A 395 24.01 19.83 9.79
N GLY A 396 22.92 19.83 9.01
CA GLY A 396 22.11 21.02 8.75
C GLY A 396 21.95 21.47 7.29
N ARG A 397 22.68 20.91 6.30
CA ARG A 397 22.39 21.20 4.88
C ARG A 397 21.35 20.22 4.31
N LYS A 398 20.23 20.77 3.84
CA LYS A 398 19.18 20.03 3.13
C LYS A 398 19.75 19.42 1.85
N GLU A 399 19.51 18.13 1.62
CA GLU A 399 19.85 17.46 0.36
C GLU A 399 19.03 18.05 -0.79
N LEU A 400 19.67 18.29 -1.93
CA LEU A 400 19.00 18.80 -3.13
C LEU A 400 18.10 17.72 -3.73
N ARG A 401 16.90 18.10 -4.15
CA ARG A 401 15.96 17.16 -4.80
C ARG A 401 16.38 16.89 -6.24
N SER A 402 16.60 15.62 -6.56
CA SER A 402 16.91 15.13 -7.91
C SER A 402 15.65 14.97 -8.77
N LEU A 403 15.82 14.68 -10.07
CA LEU A 403 14.69 14.38 -10.97
C LEU A 403 13.85 13.19 -10.47
N THR A 404 14.51 12.17 -9.92
CA THR A 404 13.84 10.99 -9.38
C THR A 404 13.03 11.32 -8.12
N ASP A 405 13.51 12.21 -7.26
CA ASP A 405 12.79 12.65 -6.04
C ASP A 405 11.54 13.48 -6.33
N MET A 406 11.44 14.04 -7.55
CA MET A 406 10.23 14.68 -8.02
C MET A 406 9.16 13.66 -8.44
N LEU A 407 9.53 12.41 -8.70
CA LEU A 407 8.60 11.34 -9.08
C LEU A 407 8.22 10.48 -7.86
N LYS A 408 9.18 10.19 -6.99
CA LYS A 408 9.03 9.28 -5.84
C LYS A 408 8.37 9.93 -4.62
N GLY A 409 7.77 9.08 -3.78
CA GLY A 409 7.31 9.44 -2.44
C GLY A 409 5.97 10.20 -2.40
N LYS A 410 5.53 10.60 -1.20
CA LYS A 410 4.24 11.31 -0.99
C LYS A 410 4.21 12.68 -1.68
N GLN A 411 5.35 13.37 -1.74
CA GLN A 411 5.50 14.65 -2.44
C GLN A 411 5.90 14.51 -3.92
N GLY A 412 5.96 13.28 -4.43
CA GLY A 412 6.25 13.02 -5.84
C GLY A 412 5.04 13.32 -6.72
N ARG A 413 5.28 13.63 -8.00
CA ARG A 413 4.25 14.01 -8.98
C ARG A 413 3.13 12.97 -9.09
N PHE A 414 3.44 11.67 -9.10
CA PHE A 414 2.45 10.60 -9.15
C PHE A 414 1.40 10.70 -8.05
N ARG A 415 1.82 10.96 -6.80
CA ARG A 415 0.90 10.96 -5.66
C ARG A 415 0.31 12.34 -5.38
N GLN A 416 1.12 13.39 -5.39
CA GLN A 416 0.69 14.72 -4.96
C GLN A 416 -0.06 15.51 -6.03
N ASN A 417 0.26 15.30 -7.32
CA ASN A 417 -0.24 16.15 -8.41
C ASN A 417 -1.11 15.39 -9.41
N LEU A 418 -0.87 14.09 -9.60
CA LEU A 418 -1.60 13.28 -10.57
C LEU A 418 -2.83 12.63 -9.92
N LEU A 419 -2.66 11.93 -8.79
CA LEU A 419 -3.76 11.31 -8.06
C LEU A 419 -4.51 12.30 -7.14
N GLY A 420 -3.77 13.12 -6.38
CA GLY A 420 -4.35 14.22 -5.60
C GLY A 420 -4.32 15.52 -6.41
N LYS A 421 -5.44 16.24 -6.48
CA LYS A 421 -5.51 17.57 -7.10
C LYS A 421 -6.31 18.52 -6.22
N ARG A 422 -5.91 19.79 -6.20
CA ARG A 422 -6.78 20.87 -5.73
C ARG A 422 -7.81 21.12 -6.82
N VAL A 423 -9.07 21.23 -6.42
CA VAL A 423 -10.20 21.40 -7.34
C VAL A 423 -10.89 22.73 -7.04
N ASP A 424 -11.23 23.45 -8.10
CA ASP A 424 -12.09 24.63 -8.02
C ASP A 424 -13.53 24.21 -7.70
N TYR A 425 -14.43 25.18 -7.50
CA TYR A 425 -15.84 24.93 -7.17
C TYR A 425 -16.02 24.04 -5.93
N SER A 426 -15.19 24.29 -4.92
CA SER A 426 -15.24 23.59 -3.65
C SER A 426 -15.15 24.56 -2.47
N GLY A 427 -15.78 24.17 -1.36
CA GLY A 427 -15.79 24.91 -0.09
C GLY A 427 -15.47 23.99 1.07
N ARG A 428 -15.16 24.56 2.23
CA ARG A 428 -15.02 23.81 3.50
C ARG A 428 -15.56 24.65 4.64
N SER A 429 -16.35 24.03 5.51
CA SER A 429 -16.74 24.64 6.79
C SER A 429 -17.00 23.59 7.86
N VAL A 430 -17.13 24.06 9.09
CA VAL A 430 -17.52 23.26 10.26
C VAL A 430 -18.95 22.77 10.08
N ILE A 431 -19.20 21.54 10.50
CA ILE A 431 -20.55 20.95 10.50
C ILE A 431 -21.27 21.17 11.83
N VAL A 432 -22.58 21.36 11.74
CA VAL A 432 -23.51 21.43 12.87
C VAL A 432 -24.71 20.51 12.60
N ASN A 433 -25.46 20.19 13.64
CA ASN A 433 -26.65 19.37 13.51
C ASN A 433 -27.77 20.12 12.74
N GLY A 434 -28.42 19.42 11.80
CA GLY A 434 -29.62 19.90 11.12
C GLY A 434 -30.79 18.94 11.35
N PRO A 435 -31.44 18.96 12.52
CA PRO A 435 -32.55 18.05 12.83
C PRO A 435 -33.74 18.18 11.88
N GLU A 436 -34.02 19.39 11.41
CA GLU A 436 -35.13 19.73 10.50
C GLU A 436 -34.94 19.26 9.05
N LEU A 437 -33.72 18.88 8.67
CA LEU A 437 -33.39 18.45 7.32
C LEU A 437 -33.97 17.07 7.04
N LYS A 438 -34.34 16.82 5.79
CA LYS A 438 -34.64 15.46 5.31
C LYS A 438 -33.36 14.72 4.94
N LEU A 439 -33.44 13.40 4.81
CA LEU A 439 -32.26 12.56 4.58
C LEU A 439 -31.45 12.93 3.33
N HIS A 440 -32.11 13.44 2.29
CA HIS A 440 -31.49 13.89 1.03
C HIS A 440 -31.03 15.36 1.05
N GLU A 441 -31.27 16.10 2.12
CA GLU A 441 -30.98 17.53 2.20
C GLU A 441 -29.71 17.81 3.03
N CYS A 442 -29.01 18.89 2.71
CA CYS A 442 -27.97 19.46 3.56
C CYS A 442 -28.10 20.98 3.64
N GLY A 443 -27.80 21.58 4.79
CA GLY A 443 -27.77 23.03 4.91
C GLY A 443 -26.44 23.61 4.45
N ILE A 444 -26.45 24.45 3.42
CA ILE A 444 -25.26 25.14 2.92
C ILE A 444 -25.34 26.64 3.22
N PRO A 445 -24.30 27.26 3.81
CA PRO A 445 -24.22 28.70 4.01
C PRO A 445 -24.46 29.49 2.72
N LYS A 446 -25.32 30.52 2.78
CA LYS A 446 -25.61 31.40 1.64
C LYS A 446 -24.36 31.98 0.98
N GLU A 447 -23.42 32.48 1.77
CA GLU A 447 -22.15 33.05 1.29
C GLU A 447 -21.28 32.01 0.55
N MET A 448 -21.23 30.78 1.08
CA MET A 448 -20.47 29.69 0.46
C MET A 448 -21.10 29.29 -0.87
N ALA A 449 -22.44 29.14 -0.90
CA ALA A 449 -23.16 28.82 -2.11
C ALA A 449 -22.99 29.92 -3.17
N LEU A 450 -23.07 31.20 -2.78
CA LEU A 450 -22.91 32.33 -3.70
C LEU A 450 -21.56 32.31 -4.45
N GLU A 451 -20.46 32.05 -3.75
CA GLU A 451 -19.13 31.98 -4.40
C GLU A 451 -18.97 30.71 -5.25
N MET A 452 -19.51 29.56 -4.80
CA MET A 452 -19.46 28.31 -5.57
C MET A 452 -20.28 28.38 -6.86
N PHE A 453 -21.46 29.00 -6.83
CA PHE A 453 -22.37 29.12 -7.97
C PHE A 453 -22.13 30.40 -8.81
N LYS A 454 -21.11 31.19 -8.48
CA LYS A 454 -20.85 32.50 -9.08
C LYS A 454 -20.97 32.57 -10.61
N PRO A 455 -20.39 31.66 -11.42
CA PRO A 455 -20.55 31.74 -12.87
C PRO A 455 -21.99 31.51 -13.34
N PHE A 456 -22.75 30.66 -12.65
CA PHE A 456 -24.15 30.38 -12.96
C PHE A 456 -25.02 31.59 -12.63
N VAL A 457 -24.82 32.20 -11.45
CA VAL A 457 -25.54 33.41 -11.04
C VAL A 457 -25.26 34.56 -12.02
N LEU A 458 -23.99 34.78 -12.41
CA LEU A 458 -23.64 35.80 -13.41
C LEU A 458 -24.32 35.56 -14.76
N ARG A 459 -24.44 34.30 -15.20
CA ARG A 459 -25.15 33.94 -16.43
C ARG A 459 -26.64 34.27 -16.34
N GLU A 460 -27.29 33.94 -15.23
CA GLU A 460 -28.72 34.22 -15.02
C GLU A 460 -29.02 35.71 -14.88
N ILE A 461 -28.14 36.49 -14.24
CA ILE A 461 -28.24 37.97 -14.19
C ILE A 461 -28.26 38.57 -15.60
N LEU A 462 -27.40 38.08 -16.50
CA LEU A 462 -27.37 38.50 -17.89
C LEU A 462 -28.61 38.03 -18.65
N ALA A 463 -29.01 36.77 -18.46
CA ALA A 463 -30.16 36.18 -19.15
C ALA A 463 -31.48 36.87 -18.79
N LYS A 464 -31.67 37.23 -17.52
CA LYS A 464 -32.84 37.98 -17.04
C LYS A 464 -32.78 39.48 -17.33
N GLY A 465 -31.68 39.98 -17.90
CA GLY A 465 -31.53 41.37 -18.31
C GLY A 465 -31.21 42.37 -17.19
N TYR A 466 -30.86 41.91 -15.99
CA TYR A 466 -30.46 42.77 -14.86
C TYR A 466 -29.14 43.51 -15.11
N ALA A 467 -28.30 42.99 -16.01
CA ALA A 467 -27.09 43.66 -16.46
C ALA A 467 -26.84 43.45 -17.96
N PRO A 468 -26.30 44.45 -18.68
CA PRO A 468 -26.07 44.35 -20.13
C PRO A 468 -24.76 43.65 -20.52
N ASN A 469 -23.79 43.52 -19.61
CA ASN A 469 -22.49 42.93 -19.90
C ASN A 469 -21.90 42.22 -18.66
N PRO A 470 -20.95 41.27 -18.82
CA PRO A 470 -20.40 40.49 -17.71
C PRO A 470 -19.73 41.32 -16.61
N LYS A 471 -19.18 42.50 -16.95
CA LYS A 471 -18.53 43.39 -15.97
C LYS A 471 -19.58 44.08 -15.10
N SER A 472 -20.67 44.56 -15.69
CA SER A 472 -21.83 45.09 -14.98
C SER A 472 -22.53 43.99 -14.15
N ALA A 473 -22.67 42.77 -14.69
CA ALA A 473 -23.20 41.64 -13.95
C ALA A 473 -22.35 41.31 -12.71
N LYS A 474 -21.01 41.39 -12.83
CA LYS A 474 -20.09 41.24 -11.70
C LYS A 474 -20.29 42.33 -10.65
N PHE A 475 -20.55 43.58 -11.05
CA PHE A 475 -20.86 44.66 -10.12
C PHE A 475 -22.18 44.41 -9.36
N VAL A 476 -23.24 44.00 -10.07
CA VAL A 476 -24.53 43.62 -9.45
C VAL A 476 -24.34 42.45 -8.48
N PHE A 477 -23.59 41.43 -8.88
CA PHE A 477 -23.23 40.30 -8.02
C PHE A 477 -22.47 40.76 -6.75
N GLU A 478 -21.46 41.61 -6.89
CA GLU A 478 -20.65 42.12 -5.76
C GLU A 478 -21.45 43.03 -4.82
N SER A 479 -22.47 43.74 -5.33
CA SER A 479 -23.39 44.54 -4.51
C SER A 479 -24.35 43.71 -3.66
N ARG A 480 -24.43 42.39 -3.89
CA ARG A 480 -25.30 41.45 -3.14
C ARG A 480 -26.77 41.88 -3.13
N ALA A 481 -27.26 42.36 -4.26
CA ALA A 481 -28.65 42.79 -4.42
C ALA A 481 -29.64 41.64 -4.15
N VAL A 482 -30.90 41.97 -3.84
CA VAL A 482 -31.93 40.97 -3.46
C VAL A 482 -32.13 39.95 -4.58
N GLU A 483 -32.12 40.42 -5.82
CA GLU A 483 -32.28 39.63 -7.04
C GLU A 483 -31.19 38.54 -7.17
N VAL A 484 -29.99 38.78 -6.64
CA VAL A 484 -28.89 37.81 -6.65
C VAL A 484 -29.22 36.61 -5.76
N TRP A 485 -29.86 36.86 -4.61
CA TRP A 485 -30.26 35.81 -3.68
C TRP A 485 -31.43 34.99 -4.22
N ASP A 486 -32.40 35.65 -4.87
CA ASP A 486 -33.52 34.97 -5.52
C ASP A 486 -33.05 34.05 -6.66
N ILE A 487 -32.12 34.53 -7.48
CA ILE A 487 -31.48 33.73 -8.54
C ILE A 487 -30.70 32.54 -7.94
N LEU A 488 -29.97 32.77 -6.85
CA LEU A 488 -29.21 31.71 -6.18
C LEU A 488 -30.15 30.62 -5.65
N GLU A 489 -31.26 30.98 -5.03
CA GLU A 489 -32.23 30.01 -4.50
C GLU A 489 -32.87 29.15 -5.61
N GLU A 490 -33.18 29.77 -6.75
CA GLU A 490 -33.67 29.06 -7.94
C GLU A 490 -32.65 28.05 -8.49
N LEU A 491 -31.38 28.44 -8.62
CA LEU A 491 -30.31 27.60 -9.16
C LEU A 491 -29.97 26.41 -8.25
N VAL A 492 -30.07 26.60 -6.94
CA VAL A 492 -29.62 25.64 -5.93
C VAL A 492 -30.62 24.48 -5.76
N LYS A 493 -31.92 24.72 -5.98
CA LYS A 493 -33.00 23.77 -5.70
C LYS A 493 -32.84 22.40 -6.39
N ASP A 494 -32.47 22.38 -7.67
CA ASP A 494 -32.36 21.14 -8.47
C ASP A 494 -30.92 20.65 -8.68
N HIS A 495 -29.96 21.28 -8.00
CA HIS A 495 -28.54 21.05 -8.19
C HIS A 495 -27.88 20.38 -6.97
N PRO A 496 -27.59 19.06 -7.02
CA PRO A 496 -26.96 18.37 -5.90
C PRO A 496 -25.54 18.87 -5.66
N VAL A 497 -25.10 18.77 -4.41
CA VAL A 497 -23.72 19.03 -3.97
C VAL A 497 -23.15 17.78 -3.31
N LEU A 498 -21.84 17.58 -3.40
CA LEU A 498 -21.16 16.46 -2.76
C LEU A 498 -20.54 16.92 -1.44
N LEU A 499 -20.92 16.26 -0.34
CA LEU A 499 -20.28 16.45 0.95
C LEU A 499 -19.23 15.37 1.19
N ASN A 500 -18.04 15.78 1.61
CA ASN A 500 -16.91 14.90 1.90
C ASN A 500 -16.28 15.21 3.26
N ARG A 501 -15.99 14.17 4.04
CA ARG A 501 -15.20 14.27 5.28
C ARG A 501 -13.88 13.53 5.14
N ALA A 502 -12.78 14.19 5.51
CA ALA A 502 -11.48 13.58 5.59
C ALA A 502 -11.23 13.00 7.00
N PRO A 503 -10.60 11.82 7.15
CA PRO A 503 -10.16 10.90 6.09
C PRO A 503 -11.33 10.11 5.47
N THR A 504 -11.35 9.98 4.14
CA THR A 504 -12.36 9.19 3.42
C THR A 504 -11.94 7.72 3.41
N LEU A 505 -12.43 6.93 4.38
CA LEU A 505 -12.08 5.50 4.52
C LEU A 505 -12.80 4.60 3.51
N TRP A 506 -13.99 5.00 3.10
CA TRP A 506 -14.89 4.25 2.22
C TRP A 506 -15.80 5.18 1.43
N ARG A 507 -16.55 4.64 0.46
CA ARG A 507 -17.42 5.43 -0.43
C ARG A 507 -18.46 6.29 0.30
N LEU A 508 -18.98 5.86 1.46
CA LEU A 508 -19.97 6.63 2.23
C LEU A 508 -19.41 7.92 2.84
N GLY A 509 -18.08 8.10 2.83
CA GLY A 509 -17.45 9.36 3.20
C GLY A 509 -17.65 10.47 2.16
N ILE A 510 -18.26 10.16 1.01
CA ILE A 510 -18.70 11.13 0.00
C ILE A 510 -20.13 10.78 -0.43
N GLN A 511 -21.08 11.69 -0.19
CA GLN A 511 -22.47 11.53 -0.59
C GLN A 511 -22.99 12.83 -1.21
N ALA A 512 -23.98 12.68 -2.08
CA ALA A 512 -24.69 13.80 -2.68
C ALA A 512 -25.92 14.18 -1.83
N PHE A 513 -26.17 15.48 -1.74
CA PHE A 513 -27.33 16.06 -1.07
C PHE A 513 -27.88 17.21 -1.90
N TYR A 514 -29.17 17.51 -1.71
CA TYR A 514 -29.77 18.74 -2.18
C TYR A 514 -29.49 19.87 -1.19
N PRO A 515 -28.81 20.94 -1.62
CA PRO A 515 -28.49 22.07 -0.77
C PRO A 515 -29.76 22.87 -0.41
N LYS A 516 -29.96 23.10 0.89
CA LYS A 516 -30.89 24.08 1.44
C LYS A 516 -30.10 25.28 1.94
N LEU A 517 -30.40 26.47 1.44
CA LEU A 517 -29.68 27.67 1.85
C LEU A 517 -30.00 27.98 3.32
N VAL A 518 -28.95 28.11 4.13
CA VAL A 518 -29.06 28.46 5.56
C VAL A 518 -28.25 29.70 5.88
N GLU A 519 -28.71 30.42 6.90
CA GLU A 519 -27.97 31.55 7.47
C GLU A 519 -26.79 31.07 8.33
N GLY A 520 -25.78 31.94 8.46
CA GLY A 520 -24.54 31.66 9.17
C GLY A 520 -23.47 31.00 8.28
N ASN A 521 -22.40 30.50 8.91
CA ASN A 521 -21.21 30.02 8.21
C ASN A 521 -21.00 28.50 8.29
N ALA A 522 -21.86 27.77 9.02
CA ALA A 522 -21.71 26.34 9.26
C ALA A 522 -22.60 25.49 8.35
N ILE A 523 -22.11 24.31 7.96
CA ILE A 523 -22.88 23.34 7.17
C ILE A 523 -23.80 22.56 8.12
N ARG A 524 -25.09 22.47 7.81
CA ARG A 524 -26.02 21.63 8.60
C ARG A 524 -26.09 20.24 7.99
N LEU A 525 -25.87 19.22 8.80
CA LEU A 525 -25.87 17.82 8.38
C LEU A 525 -27.01 17.04 9.03
N HIS A 526 -27.60 16.13 8.26
CA HIS A 526 -28.61 15.20 8.76
C HIS A 526 -28.02 14.23 9.81
N LEU A 527 -28.74 13.99 10.91
CA LEU A 527 -28.22 13.22 12.05
C LEU A 527 -27.98 11.73 11.74
N CYS A 528 -28.80 11.12 10.86
CA CYS A 528 -28.69 9.69 10.53
C CYS A 528 -27.55 9.38 9.56
N VAL A 529 -26.93 10.37 8.89
CA VAL A 529 -25.80 10.13 7.97
C VAL A 529 -24.44 10.22 8.67
N CYS A 530 -24.38 10.76 9.89
CA CYS A 530 -23.14 10.94 10.66
C CYS A 530 -22.33 9.65 10.82
N VAL A 531 -22.99 8.48 10.93
CA VAL A 531 -22.31 7.18 11.05
C VAL A 531 -21.53 6.85 9.78
N GLY A 532 -22.11 7.08 8.59
CA GLY A 532 -21.44 6.84 7.30
C GLY A 532 -20.21 7.73 7.10
N TYR A 533 -20.26 8.96 7.59
CA TYR A 533 -19.11 9.89 7.58
C TYR A 533 -18.12 9.67 8.72
N ASN A 534 -18.50 8.85 9.72
CA ASN A 534 -17.84 8.78 11.04
C ASN A 534 -17.62 10.19 11.64
N ALA A 535 -18.64 11.05 11.51
CA ALA A 535 -18.59 12.47 11.88
C ALA A 535 -19.27 12.74 13.22
N ASP A 536 -18.74 13.70 13.96
CA ASP A 536 -19.34 14.30 15.14
C ASP A 536 -19.41 15.83 15.00
N PHE A 537 -19.86 16.51 16.05
CA PHE A 537 -20.15 17.95 16.03
C PHE A 537 -19.30 18.70 17.07
N ASP A 538 -18.07 18.27 17.29
CA ASP A 538 -17.12 18.87 18.25
C ASP A 538 -16.10 19.83 17.60
N GLY A 539 -16.29 20.15 16.32
CA GLY A 539 -15.38 20.99 15.52
C GLY A 539 -14.99 20.38 14.17
N ASP A 540 -15.49 19.18 13.87
CA ASP A 540 -15.38 18.52 12.58
C ASP A 540 -15.76 19.45 11.41
N ALA A 541 -15.04 19.32 10.30
CA ALA A 541 -15.26 20.10 9.09
C ALA A 541 -15.45 19.20 7.86
N MET A 542 -16.37 19.59 6.99
CA MET A 542 -16.64 18.91 5.73
C MET A 542 -16.32 19.81 4.54
N ALA A 543 -15.85 19.18 3.46
CA ALA A 543 -15.70 19.82 2.17
C ALA A 543 -16.98 19.63 1.34
N VAL A 544 -17.32 20.66 0.57
CA VAL A 544 -18.43 20.67 -0.38
C VAL A 544 -17.85 20.77 -1.78
N HIS A 545 -18.33 19.97 -2.72
CA HIS A 545 -17.93 20.02 -4.13
C HIS A 545 -19.16 20.15 -5.04
N LEU A 546 -19.07 21.02 -6.03
CA LEU A 546 -20.15 21.26 -7.00
C LEU A 546 -19.92 20.46 -8.30
N PRO A 547 -20.76 19.47 -8.65
CA PRO A 547 -20.67 18.78 -9.94
C PRO A 547 -21.11 19.72 -11.08
N LEU A 548 -20.29 19.91 -12.11
CA LEU A 548 -20.57 20.91 -13.15
C LEU A 548 -21.22 20.34 -14.42
N SER A 549 -20.81 19.15 -14.87
CA SER A 549 -21.33 18.56 -16.11
C SER A 549 -22.65 17.84 -15.87
N GLU A 550 -23.51 17.80 -16.89
CA GLU A 550 -24.80 17.08 -16.80
C GLU A 550 -24.62 15.61 -16.42
N MET A 551 -23.59 14.94 -16.95
CA MET A 551 -23.25 13.57 -16.60
C MET A 551 -22.84 13.43 -15.12
N ALA A 552 -22.07 14.37 -14.58
CA ALA A 552 -21.67 14.35 -13.16
C ALA A 552 -22.87 14.64 -12.24
N ILE A 553 -23.75 15.56 -12.63
CA ILE A 553 -25.00 15.85 -11.90
C ILE A 553 -25.91 14.61 -11.91
N LYS A 554 -26.06 13.96 -13.07
CA LYS A 554 -26.83 12.71 -13.19
C LYS A 554 -26.25 11.61 -12.32
N GLU A 555 -24.93 11.43 -12.33
CA GLU A 555 -24.25 10.46 -11.46
C GLU A 555 -24.46 10.76 -9.96
N ALA A 556 -24.40 12.03 -9.57
CA ALA A 556 -24.66 12.44 -8.19
C ALA A 556 -26.09 12.06 -7.76
N LYS A 557 -27.11 12.35 -8.59
CA LYS A 557 -28.53 12.01 -8.33
C LYS A 557 -28.77 10.50 -8.35
N GLU A 558 -28.18 9.79 -9.31
CA GLU A 558 -28.49 8.37 -9.54
C GLU A 558 -27.72 7.41 -8.65
N LYS A 559 -26.48 7.74 -8.27
CA LYS A 559 -25.59 6.82 -7.55
C LYS A 559 -25.16 7.33 -6.17
N MET A 560 -24.90 8.64 -6.02
CA MET A 560 -24.26 9.18 -4.80
C MET A 560 -25.23 9.77 -3.78
N LEU A 561 -26.50 9.98 -4.15
CA LEU A 561 -27.51 10.54 -3.26
C LEU A 561 -27.60 9.73 -1.95
N SER A 562 -27.66 10.42 -0.82
CA SER A 562 -27.69 9.79 0.50
C SER A 562 -28.81 8.75 0.65
N THR A 563 -29.98 9.00 0.07
CA THR A 563 -31.15 8.11 0.09
C THR A 563 -30.95 6.79 -0.64
N LYS A 564 -29.95 6.68 -1.52
CA LYS A 564 -29.60 5.44 -2.21
C LYS A 564 -28.48 4.66 -1.51
N ASN A 565 -27.84 5.27 -0.51
CA ASN A 565 -26.64 4.76 0.13
C ASN A 565 -26.87 4.55 1.64
N LEU A 566 -27.88 3.74 1.97
CA LEU A 566 -28.36 3.53 3.35
C LEU A 566 -27.85 2.24 4.00
N LEU A 567 -27.20 1.38 3.21
CA LEU A 567 -26.63 0.10 3.64
C LEU A 567 -25.10 0.17 3.71
N SER A 568 -24.52 -0.64 4.59
CA SER A 568 -23.08 -0.81 4.74
C SER A 568 -22.47 -1.54 3.54
N PRO A 569 -21.36 -1.06 2.96
CA PRO A 569 -20.62 -1.77 1.92
C PRO A 569 -20.04 -3.11 2.36
N ALA A 570 -19.75 -3.29 3.66
CA ALA A 570 -19.02 -4.45 4.15
C ALA A 570 -19.91 -5.70 4.31
N ASP A 571 -21.13 -5.51 4.83
CA ASP A 571 -22.03 -6.58 5.24
C ASP A 571 -23.50 -6.35 4.87
N GLY A 572 -23.85 -5.17 4.34
CA GLY A 572 -25.22 -4.85 3.90
C GLY A 572 -26.17 -4.49 5.04
N ALA A 573 -25.64 -4.30 6.25
CA ALA A 573 -26.43 -3.86 7.39
C ALA A 573 -26.89 -2.40 7.23
N PRO A 574 -28.08 -2.01 7.74
CA PRO A 574 -28.51 -0.62 7.77
C PRO A 574 -27.51 0.27 8.52
N ILE A 575 -27.01 1.32 7.88
CA ILE A 575 -26.05 2.26 8.48
C ILE A 575 -26.69 3.60 8.86
N SER A 576 -27.65 4.06 8.05
CA SER A 576 -28.39 5.31 8.29
C SER A 576 -29.51 5.11 9.31
N VAL A 577 -29.13 4.80 10.54
CA VAL A 577 -30.03 4.44 11.63
C VAL A 577 -30.08 5.57 12.67
N PRO A 578 -31.24 5.83 13.31
CA PRO A 578 -31.31 6.71 14.48
C PRO A 578 -30.36 6.23 15.59
N MET A 579 -29.54 7.15 16.11
CA MET A 579 -28.52 6.85 17.12
C MET A 579 -28.57 7.87 18.27
N LYS A 580 -27.91 7.54 19.39
CA LYS A 580 -27.84 8.41 20.59
C LYS A 580 -29.25 8.82 21.05
N ILE A 581 -29.50 10.12 21.24
CA ILE A 581 -30.78 10.64 21.74
C ILE A 581 -31.99 10.17 20.91
N LEU A 582 -31.83 9.99 19.60
CA LEU A 582 -32.90 9.54 18.71
C LEU A 582 -33.37 8.14 19.08
N LEU A 583 -32.42 7.20 19.19
CA LEU A 583 -32.70 5.83 19.59
C LEU A 583 -33.19 5.75 21.04
N PHE A 584 -32.61 6.56 21.92
CA PHE A 584 -33.05 6.62 23.31
C PHE A 584 -34.50 7.08 23.43
N GLY A 585 -34.93 8.09 22.67
CA GLY A 585 -36.33 8.55 22.67
C GLY A 585 -37.31 7.47 22.20
N ILE A 586 -36.95 6.74 21.13
CA ILE A 586 -37.74 5.59 20.63
C ILE A 586 -37.86 4.50 21.72
N TYR A 587 -36.73 4.14 22.34
CA TYR A 587 -36.73 3.17 23.43
C TYR A 587 -37.55 3.65 24.63
N TYR A 588 -37.37 4.90 25.05
CA TYR A 588 -38.05 5.47 26.20
C TYR A 588 -39.57 5.44 26.03
N MET A 589 -40.10 5.89 24.88
CA MET A 589 -41.55 5.90 24.65
C MET A 589 -42.15 4.50 24.49
N THR A 590 -41.39 3.53 23.98
CA THR A 590 -41.88 2.14 23.79
C THR A 590 -41.66 1.25 25.01
N SER A 591 -40.85 1.71 25.98
CA SER A 591 -40.64 1.04 27.26
C SER A 591 -41.84 1.20 28.20
N ILE A 592 -41.93 0.31 29.19
CA ILE A 592 -42.96 0.34 30.23
C ILE A 592 -42.34 0.93 31.49
N ASP A 593 -43.08 1.75 32.22
CA ASP A 593 -42.72 2.19 33.57
C ASP A 593 -43.28 1.19 34.58
N VAL A 594 -42.39 0.46 35.26
CA VAL A 594 -42.77 -0.61 36.20
C VAL A 594 -43.43 -0.06 37.46
N LYS A 595 -43.26 1.24 37.77
CA LYS A 595 -43.84 1.87 38.97
C LYS A 595 -45.32 2.19 38.81
N LEU A 596 -45.80 2.34 37.58
CA LEU A 596 -47.18 2.73 37.29
C LEU A 596 -48.09 1.50 37.17
N GLN A 597 -49.22 1.53 37.87
CA GLN A 597 -50.23 0.48 37.77
C GLN A 597 -50.98 0.53 36.43
N LEU A 598 -51.51 -0.62 36.02
CA LEU A 598 -52.34 -0.76 34.83
C LEU A 598 -53.55 0.19 34.93
N TYR A 599 -53.83 0.93 33.86
CA TYR A 599 -55.02 1.78 33.80
C TYR A 599 -56.29 0.92 33.88
N PRO A 600 -57.25 1.23 34.78
CA PRO A 600 -58.32 0.31 35.15
C PRO A 600 -59.37 0.08 34.05
N SER A 601 -59.61 1.07 33.19
CA SER A 601 -60.63 0.99 32.14
C SER A 601 -60.06 0.48 30.81
N ILE A 602 -60.87 -0.26 30.06
CA ILE A 602 -60.57 -0.64 28.68
C ILE A 602 -60.93 0.54 27.78
N LEU A 603 -59.98 0.99 26.97
CA LEU A 603 -60.15 2.08 26.03
C LEU A 603 -60.72 1.56 24.71
N GLU A 604 -61.71 2.27 24.16
CA GLU A 604 -62.47 1.85 22.99
C GLU A 604 -61.66 1.96 21.70
N SER A 605 -60.78 2.97 21.61
CA SER A 605 -59.96 3.18 20.41
C SER A 605 -58.54 3.68 20.73
N PRO A 606 -57.58 3.47 19.82
CA PRO A 606 -56.25 4.08 19.92
C PRO A 606 -56.32 5.60 20.04
N LYS A 607 -57.25 6.25 19.31
CA LYS A 607 -57.43 7.70 19.34
C LYS A 607 -57.83 8.21 20.73
N GLU A 608 -58.70 7.47 21.42
CA GLU A 608 -59.07 7.77 22.80
C GLU A 608 -57.86 7.68 23.73
N ALA A 609 -57.09 6.60 23.62
CA ALA A 609 -55.86 6.41 24.41
C ALA A 609 -54.83 7.54 24.19
N LEU A 610 -54.65 7.95 22.93
CA LEU A 610 -53.75 9.05 22.58
C LEU A 610 -54.26 10.41 23.05
N TYR A 611 -55.58 10.64 23.00
CA TYR A 611 -56.20 11.84 23.53
C TYR A 611 -56.00 11.93 25.05
N LEU A 612 -56.22 10.84 25.78
CA LEU A 612 -56.03 10.76 27.22
C LEU A 612 -54.56 10.94 27.64
N ALA A 613 -53.61 10.49 26.82
CA ALA A 613 -52.19 10.64 27.09
C ALA A 613 -51.64 12.03 26.73
N LYS A 614 -52.02 12.59 25.56
CA LYS A 614 -51.46 13.86 25.06
C LYS A 614 -52.21 15.10 25.56
N ALA A 615 -53.54 15.09 25.50
CA ALA A 615 -54.36 16.28 25.74
C ALA A 615 -54.70 16.44 27.21
N THR A 616 -55.22 15.38 27.85
CA THR A 616 -55.68 15.46 29.26
C THR A 616 -54.61 15.02 30.26
N LYS A 617 -53.54 14.34 29.80
CA LYS A 617 -52.44 13.79 30.64
C LYS A 617 -52.92 12.89 31.78
N ILE A 618 -54.08 12.25 31.61
CA ILE A 618 -54.66 11.32 32.60
C ILE A 618 -53.87 10.00 32.63
N ILE A 619 -53.36 9.59 31.46
CA ILE A 619 -52.56 8.37 31.27
C ILE A 619 -51.12 8.78 30.96
N SER A 620 -50.14 8.15 31.63
CA SER A 620 -48.74 8.38 31.30
C SER A 620 -48.34 7.62 30.03
N LEU A 621 -47.38 8.17 29.27
CA LEU A 621 -46.92 7.61 27.99
C LEU A 621 -46.47 6.14 28.09
N ARG A 622 -45.79 5.80 29.20
CA ARG A 622 -45.21 4.48 29.49
C ARG A 622 -46.10 3.60 30.40
N GLN A 623 -47.29 4.08 30.76
CA GLN A 623 -48.23 3.32 31.59
C GLN A 623 -48.90 2.24 30.76
N LYS A 624 -49.07 1.06 31.35
CA LYS A 624 -49.82 -0.03 30.72
C LYS A 624 -51.31 0.34 30.63
N ILE A 625 -51.90 0.08 29.47
CA ILE A 625 -53.31 0.29 29.16
C ILE A 625 -53.87 -0.93 28.41
N LYS A 626 -55.18 -1.17 28.52
CA LYS A 626 -55.91 -2.10 27.65
C LYS A 626 -56.69 -1.30 26.62
N VAL A 627 -56.41 -1.53 25.34
CA VAL A 627 -57.05 -0.82 24.23
C VAL A 627 -57.57 -1.80 23.20
N ARG A 628 -58.74 -1.53 22.62
CA ARG A 628 -59.29 -2.31 21.53
C ARG A 628 -58.64 -1.91 20.20
N LEU A 629 -57.96 -2.86 19.56
CA LEU A 629 -57.35 -2.74 18.22
C LEU A 629 -58.11 -3.65 17.27
N GLY A 630 -59.03 -3.09 16.48
CA GLY A 630 -59.95 -3.89 15.68
C GLY A 630 -60.91 -4.69 16.57
N ASN A 631 -60.88 -6.02 16.49
CA ASN A 631 -61.72 -6.90 17.31
C ASN A 631 -61.03 -7.38 18.60
N ASP A 632 -59.72 -7.20 18.74
CA ASP A 632 -58.94 -7.73 19.85
C ASP A 632 -58.64 -6.66 20.90
N VAL A 633 -58.63 -7.07 22.18
CA VAL A 633 -58.19 -6.21 23.30
C VAL A 633 -56.73 -6.51 23.58
N VAL A 634 -55.86 -5.53 23.35
CA VAL A 634 -54.41 -5.67 23.50
C VAL A 634 -53.91 -4.85 24.69
N GLU A 635 -53.05 -5.46 25.51
CA GLU A 635 -52.31 -4.74 26.57
C GLU A 635 -51.09 -4.05 25.97
N THR A 636 -51.04 -2.73 26.01
CA THR A 636 -49.97 -1.93 25.39
C THR A 636 -49.74 -0.61 26.15
N THR A 637 -49.00 0.33 25.57
CA THR A 637 -48.79 1.68 26.13
C THR A 637 -49.16 2.74 25.10
N ALA A 638 -49.50 3.95 25.56
CA ALA A 638 -49.77 5.08 24.65
C ALA A 638 -48.57 5.40 23.76
N GLY A 639 -47.34 5.25 24.25
CA GLY A 639 -46.13 5.43 23.45
C GLY A 639 -45.94 4.38 22.35
N ARG A 640 -46.30 3.11 22.59
CA ARG A 640 -46.30 2.08 21.55
C ARG A 640 -47.34 2.33 20.47
N LEU A 641 -48.53 2.82 20.84
CA LEU A 641 -49.55 3.22 19.87
C LEU A 641 -49.03 4.31 18.91
N LEU A 642 -48.35 5.34 19.46
CA LEU A 642 -47.73 6.40 18.65
C LEU A 642 -46.60 5.89 17.76
N PHE A 643 -45.77 4.99 18.29
CA PHE A 643 -44.71 4.38 17.49
C PHE A 643 -45.30 3.61 16.30
N ASN A 644 -46.43 2.94 16.46
CA ASN A 644 -47.07 2.19 15.38
C ASN A 644 -47.78 3.07 14.33
N GLU A 645 -48.01 4.36 14.57
CA GLU A 645 -48.55 5.27 13.55
C GLU A 645 -47.57 5.52 12.38
N ILE A 646 -46.26 5.40 12.63
CA ILE A 646 -45.21 5.59 11.62
C ILE A 646 -44.77 4.29 10.95
N ILE A 647 -45.16 3.13 11.50
CA ILE A 647 -44.78 1.82 10.97
C ILE A 647 -45.64 1.51 9.73
N PRO A 648 -45.06 0.95 8.64
CA PRO A 648 -45.85 0.53 7.48
C PRO A 648 -46.90 -0.52 7.88
N GLN A 649 -48.10 -0.42 7.32
CA GLN A 649 -49.25 -1.27 7.72
C GLN A 649 -48.97 -2.77 7.58
N ASP A 650 -48.13 -3.16 6.62
CA ASP A 650 -47.76 -4.56 6.33
C ASP A 650 -46.97 -5.24 7.47
N PHE A 651 -46.40 -4.46 8.40
CA PHE A 651 -45.53 -4.98 9.46
C PHE A 651 -46.33 -5.44 10.69
N GLY A 652 -47.62 -5.14 10.74
CA GLY A 652 -48.48 -5.41 11.89
C GLY A 652 -48.14 -4.55 13.12
N TYR A 653 -48.86 -4.78 14.22
CA TYR A 653 -48.67 -4.01 15.46
C TYR A 653 -47.46 -4.51 16.26
N ILE A 654 -46.49 -3.64 16.47
CA ILE A 654 -45.27 -3.91 17.25
C ILE A 654 -45.50 -3.53 18.72
N ASN A 655 -45.62 -4.53 19.60
CA ASN A 655 -45.88 -4.34 21.02
C ASN A 655 -44.65 -4.62 21.91
N ASP A 656 -43.48 -4.13 21.50
CA ASP A 656 -42.20 -4.37 22.16
C ASP A 656 -41.50 -3.06 22.54
N ALA A 657 -40.64 -3.11 23.56
CA ALA A 657 -39.68 -2.03 23.79
C ALA A 657 -38.60 -2.09 22.70
N MET A 658 -38.39 -0.99 21.99
CA MET A 658 -37.56 -0.90 20.80
C MET A 658 -36.12 -0.49 21.14
N ASP A 659 -35.28 -1.48 21.43
CA ASP A 659 -33.84 -1.29 21.59
C ASP A 659 -33.10 -1.17 20.23
N LYS A 660 -31.79 -0.92 20.28
CA LYS A 660 -30.93 -0.86 19.08
C LYS A 660 -31.13 -2.05 18.14
N LYS A 661 -31.10 -3.28 18.67
CA LYS A 661 -31.13 -4.50 17.85
C LYS A 661 -32.47 -4.64 17.15
N LYS A 662 -33.57 -4.36 17.86
CA LYS A 662 -34.93 -4.41 17.32
C LYS A 662 -35.17 -3.33 16.27
N VAL A 663 -34.68 -2.10 16.47
CA VAL A 663 -34.76 -1.03 15.45
C VAL A 663 -33.96 -1.40 14.19
N HIS A 664 -32.75 -1.94 14.35
CA HIS A 664 -31.98 -2.45 13.20
C HIS A 664 -32.70 -3.58 12.46
N LYS A 665 -33.32 -4.52 13.18
CA LYS A 665 -34.10 -5.62 12.58
C LYS A 665 -35.33 -5.10 11.84
N LEU A 666 -36.02 -4.09 12.40
CA LEU A 666 -37.15 -3.42 11.76
C LEU A 666 -36.72 -2.77 10.43
N LEU A 667 -35.62 -2.01 10.44
CA LEU A 667 -35.11 -1.37 9.22
C LEU A 667 -34.63 -2.41 8.21
N ALA A 668 -33.95 -3.48 8.64
CA ALA A 668 -33.52 -4.55 7.74
C ALA A 668 -34.71 -5.19 7.03
N LYS A 669 -35.78 -5.51 7.78
CA LYS A 669 -37.04 -6.02 7.21
C LYS A 669 -37.69 -5.00 6.26
N ALA A 670 -37.66 -3.70 6.59
CA ALA A 670 -38.13 -2.64 5.70
C ALA A 670 -37.36 -2.57 4.38
N PHE A 671 -36.04 -2.77 4.40
CA PHE A 671 -35.23 -2.83 3.17
C PHE A 671 -35.51 -4.05 2.30
N ASP A 672 -36.00 -5.16 2.88
CA ASP A 672 -36.29 -6.39 2.13
C ASP A 672 -37.71 -6.41 1.55
N GLU A 673 -38.69 -5.86 2.26
CA GLU A 673 -40.11 -5.97 1.89
C GLU A 673 -40.71 -4.68 1.29
N GLN A 674 -40.10 -3.51 1.51
CA GLN A 674 -40.68 -2.21 1.14
C GLN A 674 -39.84 -1.46 0.11
N THR A 675 -40.44 -0.44 -0.51
CA THR A 675 -39.74 0.44 -1.45
C THR A 675 -38.80 1.40 -0.72
N ASN A 676 -37.72 1.81 -1.39
CA ASN A 676 -36.71 2.69 -0.80
C ASN A 676 -37.29 4.03 -0.31
N GLU A 677 -38.33 4.55 -0.96
CA GLU A 677 -39.02 5.79 -0.56
C GLU A 677 -39.71 5.66 0.81
N VAL A 678 -40.39 4.52 1.05
CA VAL A 678 -41.02 4.21 2.34
C VAL A 678 -39.95 4.08 3.42
N VAL A 679 -38.83 3.44 3.11
CA VAL A 679 -37.72 3.29 4.08
C VAL A 679 -37.09 4.63 4.45
N VAL A 680 -36.86 5.51 3.46
CA VAL A 680 -36.35 6.88 3.71
C VAL A 680 -37.30 7.65 4.62
N LYS A 681 -38.60 7.60 4.32
CA LYS A 681 -39.63 8.25 5.15
C LYS A 681 -39.62 7.69 6.57
N LEU A 682 -39.56 6.36 6.72
CA LEU A 682 -39.50 5.70 8.03
C LEU A 682 -38.28 6.16 8.84
N ILE A 683 -37.11 6.31 8.21
CA ILE A 683 -35.89 6.81 8.89
C ILE A 683 -36.08 8.25 9.39
N ASP A 684 -36.64 9.13 8.55
CA ASP A 684 -36.93 10.52 8.92
C ASP A 684 -37.99 10.59 10.04
N ASP A 685 -39.06 9.80 9.96
CA ASP A 685 -40.12 9.73 10.97
C ASP A 685 -39.59 9.20 12.31
N LEU A 686 -38.74 8.16 12.28
CA LEU A 686 -38.06 7.63 13.47
C LEU A 686 -37.12 8.66 14.10
N LYS A 687 -36.42 9.46 13.29
CA LYS A 687 -35.57 10.54 13.77
C LYS A 687 -36.42 11.62 14.46
N ASP A 688 -37.48 12.10 13.82
CA ASP A 688 -38.32 13.18 14.33
C ASP A 688 -38.98 12.76 15.67
N LEU A 689 -39.55 11.55 15.71
CA LEU A 689 -40.16 10.94 16.89
C LEU A 689 -39.13 10.70 18.00
N GLY A 690 -37.98 10.11 17.67
CA GLY A 690 -36.89 9.87 18.61
C GLY A 690 -36.33 11.14 19.23
N LEU A 691 -36.20 12.22 18.44
CA LEU A 691 -35.75 13.51 18.95
C LEU A 691 -36.77 14.12 19.91
N ALA A 692 -38.05 14.15 19.52
CA ALA A 692 -39.12 14.73 20.34
C ALA A 692 -39.24 14.02 21.70
N TYR A 693 -39.32 12.69 21.70
CA TYR A 693 -39.47 11.92 22.94
C TYR A 693 -38.17 11.78 23.73
N GLY A 694 -37.01 11.88 23.08
CA GLY A 694 -35.72 11.96 23.77
C GLY A 694 -35.53 13.29 24.52
N THR A 695 -36.12 14.38 24.04
CA THR A 695 -36.17 15.65 24.78
C THR A 695 -37.22 15.60 25.90
N LEU A 696 -38.42 15.10 25.61
CA LEU A 696 -39.51 15.02 26.60
C LEU A 696 -39.22 14.06 27.76
N SER A 697 -38.35 13.06 27.56
CA SER A 697 -37.99 12.13 28.63
C SER A 697 -37.26 12.80 29.80
N GLY A 698 -36.75 14.03 29.64
CA GLY A 698 -36.04 14.76 30.69
C GLY A 698 -34.83 14.00 31.24
N HIS A 699 -34.20 13.18 30.39
CA HIS A 699 -33.17 12.24 30.82
C HIS A 699 -31.91 13.00 31.26
N SER A 700 -31.47 12.74 32.48
CA SER A 700 -30.28 13.35 33.06
C SER A 700 -29.53 12.30 33.88
N ILE A 701 -28.22 12.48 34.02
CA ILE A 701 -27.36 11.63 34.84
C ILE A 701 -26.70 12.51 35.88
N ALA A 702 -26.92 12.17 37.15
CA ALA A 702 -26.27 12.78 38.30
C ALA A 702 -25.34 11.78 39.01
N LEU A 703 -24.39 12.29 39.79
CA LEU A 703 -23.50 11.46 40.60
C LEU A 703 -24.26 10.60 41.64
N SER A 704 -25.46 11.03 42.05
CA SER A 704 -26.37 10.30 42.92
C SER A 704 -26.92 9.02 42.28
N ASP A 705 -27.05 8.97 40.96
CA ASP A 705 -27.68 7.86 40.23
C ASP A 705 -26.79 6.61 40.17
N ILE A 706 -25.49 6.79 40.44
CA ILE A 706 -24.49 5.72 40.45
C ILE A 706 -24.12 5.40 41.89
N THR A 707 -24.64 4.31 42.45
CA THR A 707 -24.37 3.90 43.83
C THR A 707 -23.13 3.00 43.91
N VAL A 708 -22.23 3.30 44.84
CA VAL A 708 -21.06 2.43 45.14
C VAL A 708 -21.55 1.28 46.04
N PRO A 709 -21.30 0.00 45.69
CA PRO A 709 -21.68 -1.14 46.53
C PRO A 709 -20.96 -1.10 47.88
N LYS A 710 -21.70 -1.37 48.97
CA LYS A 710 -21.12 -1.43 50.33
C LYS A 710 -20.14 -2.60 50.51
N VAL A 711 -20.35 -3.69 49.76
CA VAL A 711 -19.52 -4.92 49.79
C VAL A 711 -18.16 -4.71 49.12
N ARG A 712 -17.96 -3.59 48.41
CA ARG A 712 -16.72 -3.29 47.69
C ARG A 712 -15.46 -3.42 48.55
N GLU A 713 -15.45 -2.79 49.72
CA GLU A 713 -14.28 -2.80 50.61
C GLU A 713 -13.98 -4.21 51.14
N GLN A 714 -15.02 -5.03 51.36
CA GLN A 714 -14.86 -6.43 51.77
C GLN A 714 -14.19 -7.26 50.67
N ASN A 715 -14.68 -7.14 49.42
CA ASN A 715 -14.11 -7.86 48.27
C ASN A 715 -12.65 -7.46 47.97
N ILE A 716 -12.31 -6.17 48.14
CA ILE A 716 -10.93 -5.70 47.96
C ILE A 716 -10.01 -6.27 49.05
N GLU A 717 -10.47 -6.35 50.29
CA GLU A 717 -9.70 -6.90 51.40
C GLU A 717 -9.50 -8.42 51.28
N GLU A 718 -10.51 -9.16 50.80
CA GLU A 718 -10.38 -10.58 50.44
C GLU A 718 -9.29 -10.81 49.36
N GLY A 719 -9.26 -9.95 48.34
CA GLY A 719 -8.24 -9.97 47.30
C GLY A 719 -6.83 -9.71 47.86
N ARG A 720 -6.68 -8.72 48.75
CA ARG A 720 -5.40 -8.42 49.43
C ARG A 720 -4.90 -9.59 50.26
N ASN A 721 -5.79 -10.26 50.99
CA ASN A 721 -5.43 -11.42 51.80
C ASN A 721 -4.95 -12.59 50.93
N SER A 722 -5.62 -12.85 49.81
CA SER A 722 -5.24 -13.89 48.86
C SER A 722 -3.85 -13.62 48.26
N ILE A 723 -3.53 -12.35 47.97
CA ILE A 723 -2.20 -11.97 47.44
C ILE A 723 -1.11 -12.06 48.49
N ALA A 724 -1.42 -11.74 49.75
CA ALA A 724 -0.48 -11.93 50.84
C ALA A 724 -0.09 -13.42 51.00
N GLU A 725 -1.03 -14.34 50.74
CA GLU A 725 -0.75 -15.78 50.71
C GLU A 725 0.11 -16.20 49.51
N ILE A 726 -0.18 -15.68 48.31
CA ILE A 726 0.64 -15.92 47.10
C ILE A 726 2.08 -15.41 47.32
N ASP A 727 2.25 -14.21 47.85
CA ASP A 727 3.58 -13.64 48.15
C ASP A 727 4.31 -14.45 49.23
N LYS A 728 3.59 -15.00 50.22
CA LYS A 728 4.15 -15.92 51.21
C LYS A 728 4.62 -17.23 50.59
N ASN A 729 3.86 -17.80 49.65
CA ASN A 729 4.24 -19.02 48.93
C ASN A 729 5.45 -18.79 48.02
N TYR A 730 5.51 -17.62 47.36
CA TYR A 730 6.67 -17.20 46.58
C TYR A 730 7.92 -17.03 47.45
N LYS A 731 7.81 -16.33 48.60
CA LYS A 731 8.92 -16.17 49.57
C LYS A 731 9.42 -17.49 50.15
N ARG A 732 8.55 -18.50 50.24
CA ARG A 732 8.90 -19.87 50.66
C ARG A 732 9.52 -20.72 49.55
N GLY A 733 9.57 -20.22 48.31
CA GLY A 733 10.10 -20.94 47.15
C GLY A 733 9.18 -22.03 46.61
N LEU A 734 7.88 -22.03 46.99
CA LEU A 734 6.91 -23.03 46.52
C LEU A 734 6.40 -22.77 45.11
N ILE A 735 6.48 -21.51 44.65
CA ILE A 735 6.07 -21.07 43.32
C ILE A 735 7.12 -20.16 42.73
N THR A 736 7.21 -20.13 41.40
CA THR A 736 8.10 -19.22 40.66
C THR A 736 7.54 -17.80 40.65
N LYS A 737 8.40 -16.81 40.33
CA LYS A 737 7.98 -15.40 40.23
C LYS A 737 6.91 -15.19 39.16
N THR A 738 7.05 -15.89 38.03
CA THR A 738 6.10 -15.85 36.92
C THR A 738 4.74 -16.43 37.30
N GLU A 739 4.72 -17.54 38.05
CA GLU A 739 3.48 -18.11 38.58
C GLU A 739 2.82 -17.21 39.62
N ALA A 740 3.61 -16.62 40.52
CA ALA A 740 3.10 -15.66 41.51
C ALA A 740 2.44 -14.44 40.84
N GLN A 741 3.05 -13.91 39.77
CA GLN A 741 2.48 -12.82 38.97
C GLN A 741 1.15 -13.25 38.30
N ARG A 742 1.10 -14.43 37.69
CA ARG A 742 -0.13 -14.95 37.06
C ARG A 742 -1.26 -15.16 38.07
N LEU A 743 -0.97 -15.78 39.21
CA LEU A 743 -1.96 -16.01 40.27
C LEU A 743 -2.48 -14.69 40.86
N ALA A 744 -1.60 -13.70 41.03
CA ALA A 744 -2.01 -12.37 41.49
C ALA A 744 -2.93 -11.68 40.48
N GLU A 745 -2.65 -11.81 39.18
CA GLU A 745 -3.51 -11.33 38.10
C GLU A 745 -4.88 -12.01 38.12
N ASP A 746 -4.92 -13.34 38.16
CA ASP A 746 -6.15 -14.14 38.20
C ASP A 746 -7.03 -13.74 39.38
N THR A 747 -6.41 -13.53 40.55
CA THR A 747 -7.10 -13.09 41.77
C THR A 747 -7.76 -11.72 41.57
N TRP A 748 -7.04 -10.74 41.03
CA TRP A 748 -7.60 -9.40 40.80
C TRP A 748 -8.66 -9.36 39.70
N ASN A 749 -8.51 -10.19 38.66
CA ASN A 749 -9.53 -10.35 37.63
C ASN A 749 -10.82 -10.93 38.22
N ALA A 750 -10.73 -11.91 39.11
CA ALA A 750 -11.87 -12.48 39.82
C ALA A 750 -12.58 -11.44 40.73
N VAL A 751 -11.81 -10.65 41.50
CA VAL A 751 -12.36 -9.55 42.33
C VAL A 751 -13.06 -8.51 41.45
N THR A 752 -12.44 -8.14 40.34
CA THR A 752 -13.01 -7.16 39.39
C THR A 752 -14.32 -7.66 38.78
N ALA A 753 -14.42 -8.95 38.45
CA ALA A 753 -15.64 -9.57 37.92
C ALA A 753 -16.77 -9.65 38.96
N LYS A 754 -16.45 -10.01 40.21
CA LYS A 754 -17.43 -9.98 41.32
C LYS A 754 -18.02 -8.58 41.53
N LEU A 755 -17.16 -7.56 41.55
CA LEU A 755 -17.60 -6.16 41.71
C LEU A 755 -18.46 -5.67 40.54
N ASP A 756 -18.18 -6.11 39.31
CA ASP A 756 -19.02 -5.77 38.16
C ASP A 756 -20.46 -6.31 38.31
N GLU A 757 -20.61 -7.52 38.85
CA GLU A 757 -21.93 -8.11 39.14
C GLU A 757 -22.67 -7.37 40.24
N GLU A 758 -22.01 -7.06 41.35
CA GLU A 758 -22.61 -6.30 42.45
C GLU A 758 -23.01 -4.87 42.05
N VAL A 759 -22.16 -4.16 41.32
CA VAL A 759 -22.46 -2.80 40.82
C VAL A 759 -23.70 -2.85 39.93
N TRP A 760 -23.80 -3.84 39.06
CA TRP A 760 -24.93 -3.97 38.14
C TRP A 760 -26.25 -4.28 38.84
N GLN A 761 -26.22 -5.17 39.84
CA GLN A 761 -27.40 -5.55 40.62
C GLN A 761 -27.89 -4.43 41.54
N THR A 762 -26.99 -3.56 42.00
CA THR A 762 -27.35 -2.41 42.86
C THR A 762 -28.15 -1.35 42.10
N LEU A 763 -27.98 -1.25 40.76
CA LEU A 763 -28.71 -0.29 39.93
C LEU A 763 -30.16 -0.76 39.67
N THR A 764 -31.13 0.06 40.10
CA THR A 764 -32.55 -0.15 39.78
C THR A 764 -32.82 -0.10 38.28
N ASP A 765 -33.84 -0.81 37.80
CA ASP A 765 -34.18 -0.89 36.37
C ASP A 765 -34.57 0.46 35.74
N GLU A 766 -35.19 1.34 36.53
CA GLU A 766 -35.52 2.72 36.12
C GLU A 766 -34.38 3.72 36.34
N SER A 767 -33.19 3.26 36.79
CA SER A 767 -32.02 4.14 36.89
C SER A 767 -31.72 4.75 35.51
N PRO A 768 -31.44 6.06 35.41
CA PRO A 768 -31.06 6.68 34.15
C PRO A 768 -29.91 5.94 33.45
N VAL A 769 -28.92 5.50 34.22
CA VAL A 769 -27.75 4.80 33.69
C VAL A 769 -28.12 3.44 33.09
N LYS A 770 -28.94 2.64 33.79
CA LYS A 770 -29.35 1.31 33.35
C LYS A 770 -30.31 1.38 32.15
N THR A 771 -31.24 2.34 32.17
CA THR A 771 -32.15 2.62 31.05
C THR A 771 -31.38 3.01 29.79
N LEU A 772 -30.37 3.89 29.92
CA LEU A 772 -29.53 4.31 28.80
C LEU A 772 -28.73 3.14 28.22
N LEU A 773 -28.19 2.25 29.04
CA LEU A 773 -27.48 1.05 28.55
C LEU A 773 -28.41 0.04 27.90
N ASN A 774 -29.55 -0.27 28.51
CA ASN A 774 -30.53 -1.21 27.97
C ASN A 774 -31.07 -0.76 26.61
N SER A 775 -31.20 0.56 26.39
CA SER A 775 -31.59 1.11 25.09
C SER A 775 -30.58 0.83 23.97
N GLY A 776 -29.30 0.64 24.31
CA GLY A 776 -28.20 0.56 23.36
C GLY A 776 -27.89 1.86 22.62
N ALA A 777 -28.46 3.00 23.06
CA ALA A 777 -28.29 4.31 22.46
C ALA A 777 -26.89 4.92 22.68
N SER A 778 -26.26 4.59 23.80
CA SER A 778 -24.93 5.06 24.17
C SER A 778 -23.84 4.06 23.76
N ARG A 779 -22.62 4.56 23.58
CA ARG A 779 -21.40 3.72 23.50
C ARG A 779 -20.92 3.26 24.88
N ALA A 780 -21.63 3.65 25.95
CA ALA A 780 -21.28 3.25 27.30
C ALA A 780 -21.35 1.72 27.44
N SER A 781 -20.43 1.16 28.20
CA SER A 781 -20.38 -0.27 28.51
C SER A 781 -20.56 -0.49 30.00
N ARG A 782 -20.93 -1.70 30.36
CA ARG A 782 -20.98 -2.16 31.75
C ARG A 782 -19.63 -1.95 32.47
N ASP A 783 -18.54 -2.21 31.75
CA ASP A 783 -17.17 -1.99 32.23
C ASP A 783 -16.91 -0.52 32.63
N GLN A 784 -17.45 0.47 31.91
CA GLN A 784 -17.29 1.88 32.27
C GLN A 784 -18.01 2.21 33.60
N ILE A 785 -19.18 1.62 33.84
CA ILE A 785 -19.89 1.79 35.12
C ILE A 785 -19.09 1.16 36.26
N LYS A 786 -18.54 -0.03 36.03
CA LYS A 786 -17.63 -0.69 36.97
C LYS A 786 -16.45 0.21 37.32
N GLN A 787 -15.84 0.90 36.35
CA GLN A 787 -14.75 1.85 36.63
C GLN A 787 -15.20 3.10 37.42
N ILE A 788 -16.46 3.52 37.29
CA ILE A 788 -17.00 4.67 38.04
C ILE A 788 -17.35 4.29 39.48
N ALA A 789 -18.01 3.15 39.69
CA ALA A 789 -18.60 2.77 40.98
C ALA A 789 -17.89 1.62 41.71
N GLY A 790 -17.27 0.69 40.96
CA GLY A 790 -16.58 -0.48 41.48
C GLY A 790 -15.09 -0.20 41.70
N MET A 791 -14.25 -0.74 40.83
CA MET A 791 -12.80 -0.45 40.79
C MET A 791 -12.33 -0.41 39.34
N LYS A 792 -11.22 0.29 39.08
CA LYS A 792 -10.63 0.32 37.74
C LYS A 792 -9.92 -0.99 37.38
N GLY A 793 -9.25 -1.63 38.33
CA GLY A 793 -8.65 -2.95 38.14
C GLY A 793 -7.21 -2.95 37.64
N PRO A 794 -6.71 -4.12 37.17
CA PRO A 794 -5.34 -4.30 36.70
C PRO A 794 -5.07 -3.51 35.41
N ILE A 795 -3.88 -2.89 35.34
CA ILE A 795 -3.47 -2.04 34.22
C ILE A 795 -2.23 -2.56 33.53
N ALA A 796 -2.16 -2.42 32.20
CA ALA A 796 -0.95 -2.68 31.43
C ALA A 796 -0.04 -1.46 31.33
N ASP A 797 1.26 -1.68 31.49
CA ASP A 797 2.29 -0.67 31.33
C ASP A 797 2.58 -0.35 29.84
N PRO A 798 3.46 0.63 29.55
CA PRO A 798 3.89 0.92 28.18
C PRO A 798 4.49 -0.29 27.43
N THR A 799 5.06 -1.27 28.14
CA THR A 799 5.63 -2.49 27.55
C THR A 799 4.59 -3.57 27.27
N GLY A 800 3.36 -3.44 27.80
CA GLY A 800 2.28 -4.41 27.68
C GLY A 800 2.22 -5.39 28.86
N LYS A 801 3.13 -5.28 29.83
CA LYS A 801 3.10 -6.09 31.05
C LYS A 801 2.08 -5.52 32.03
N ILE A 802 1.36 -6.41 32.70
CA ILE A 802 0.40 -6.00 33.72
C ILE A 802 1.16 -5.55 34.96
N VAL A 803 0.78 -4.39 35.48
CA VAL A 803 1.34 -3.82 36.70
C VAL A 803 0.86 -4.66 37.88
N GLU A 804 1.79 -5.13 38.70
CA GLU A 804 1.53 -6.01 39.85
C GLU A 804 0.51 -5.41 40.86
N MET A 805 0.51 -4.08 41.00
CA MET A 805 -0.47 -3.36 41.81
C MET A 805 -1.59 -2.80 40.93
N PRO A 806 -2.84 -3.29 41.05
CA PRO A 806 -3.98 -2.75 40.30
C PRO A 806 -4.46 -1.44 40.91
N ILE A 807 -5.35 -0.76 40.19
CA ILE A 807 -6.03 0.43 40.69
C ILE A 807 -7.29 0.03 41.45
N LEU A 808 -7.26 0.25 42.77
CA LEU A 808 -8.36 -0.09 43.69
C LEU A 808 -9.41 1.02 43.73
N GLY A 809 -8.98 2.28 43.53
CA GLY A 809 -9.87 3.43 43.43
C GLY A 809 -10.83 3.38 42.23
N ASN A 810 -11.84 4.25 42.28
CA ASN A 810 -12.82 4.44 41.22
C ASN A 810 -13.04 5.94 40.97
N PHE A 811 -13.71 6.30 39.86
CA PHE A 811 -13.88 7.72 39.51
C PHE A 811 -14.85 8.48 40.42
N LYS A 812 -15.73 7.79 41.16
CA LYS A 812 -16.67 8.44 42.08
C LYS A 812 -16.02 8.87 43.40
N ILE A 813 -15.13 8.05 43.96
CA ILE A 813 -14.40 8.34 45.21
C ILE A 813 -13.13 9.15 44.91
N GLY A 814 -12.54 8.94 43.73
CA GLY A 814 -11.26 9.52 43.33
C GLY A 814 -10.12 8.49 43.34
N LEU A 815 -9.03 8.85 42.67
CA LEU A 815 -7.81 8.05 42.57
C LEU A 815 -6.70 8.71 43.40
N SER A 816 -5.86 7.91 44.05
CA SER A 816 -4.64 8.43 44.67
C SER A 816 -3.64 8.94 43.61
N GLY A 817 -2.66 9.74 44.02
CA GLY A 817 -1.64 10.27 43.10
C GLY A 817 -0.86 9.17 42.36
N LEU A 818 -0.54 8.06 43.04
CA LEU A 818 0.16 6.92 42.45
C LEU A 818 -0.72 6.12 41.47
N GLU A 819 -1.98 5.88 41.83
CA GLU A 819 -2.94 5.21 40.95
C GLU A 819 -3.19 6.06 39.69
N TYR A 820 -3.39 7.36 39.85
CA TYR A 820 -3.59 8.26 38.72
C TYR A 820 -2.37 8.29 37.80
N PHE A 821 -1.16 8.36 38.36
CA PHE A 821 0.08 8.32 37.59
C PHE A 821 0.25 7.02 36.79
N THR A 822 -0.07 5.88 37.41
CA THR A 822 -0.02 4.56 36.77
C THR A 822 -1.05 4.46 35.64
N SER A 823 -2.27 4.92 35.89
CA SER A 823 -3.34 5.04 34.89
C SER A 823 -2.94 5.92 33.70
N ALA A 824 -2.27 7.05 33.97
CA ALA A 824 -1.87 8.00 32.93
C ALA A 824 -0.88 7.41 31.91
N ARG A 825 -0.01 6.47 32.33
CA ARG A 825 0.91 5.77 31.43
C ARG A 825 0.17 4.90 30.41
N GLY A 826 -0.80 4.10 30.87
CA GLY A 826 -1.66 3.28 30.01
C GLY A 826 -2.49 4.12 29.04
N ALA A 827 -3.09 5.21 29.54
CA ALA A 827 -3.86 6.14 28.71
C ALA A 827 -3.01 6.83 27.62
N ARG A 828 -1.78 7.25 27.96
CA ARG A 828 -0.85 7.85 27.00
C ARG A 828 -0.42 6.85 25.92
N LYS A 829 -0.15 5.60 26.29
CA LYS A 829 0.13 4.53 25.31
C LYS A 829 -1.06 4.36 24.36
N GLY A 830 -2.29 4.28 24.89
CA GLY A 830 -3.50 4.17 24.06
C GLY A 830 -3.66 5.32 23.05
N LEU A 831 -3.32 6.55 23.44
CA LEU A 831 -3.32 7.72 22.52
C LEU A 831 -2.24 7.61 21.44
N ALA A 832 -1.02 7.21 21.81
CA ALA A 832 0.09 7.06 20.87
C ALA A 832 -0.18 5.91 19.87
N ASP A 833 -0.63 4.76 20.36
CA ASP A 833 -0.99 3.60 19.55
C ASP A 833 -2.13 3.92 18.59
N LYS A 834 -3.13 4.70 19.01
CA LYS A 834 -4.20 5.17 18.12
C LYS A 834 -3.63 5.95 16.94
N ALA A 835 -2.71 6.89 17.19
CA ALA A 835 -2.12 7.71 16.12
C ALA A 835 -1.25 6.88 15.16
N LEU A 836 -0.42 5.96 15.68
CA LEU A 836 0.46 5.11 14.88
C LEU A 836 -0.34 4.07 14.08
N LYS A 837 -1.22 3.32 14.73
CA LYS A 837 -1.98 2.23 14.09
C LYS A 837 -3.00 2.72 13.06
N THR A 838 -3.52 3.94 13.22
CA THR A 838 -4.38 4.57 12.18
C THR A 838 -3.61 4.75 10.87
N ALA A 839 -2.32 5.10 10.95
CA ALA A 839 -1.48 5.24 9.76
C ALA A 839 -1.23 3.87 9.08
N ASP A 840 -1.02 2.83 9.88
CA ASP A 840 -0.80 1.46 9.39
C ASP A 840 -2.06 0.89 8.71
N SER A 841 -3.24 1.05 9.33
CA SER A 841 -4.50 0.61 8.72
C SER A 841 -4.83 1.36 7.43
N GLY A 842 -4.57 2.68 7.39
CA GLY A 842 -4.68 3.46 6.15
C GLY A 842 -3.69 2.99 5.07
N TYR A 843 -2.49 2.58 5.47
CA TYR A 843 -1.50 2.01 4.56
C TYR A 843 -1.90 0.62 4.05
N LEU A 844 -2.46 -0.25 4.89
CA LEU A 844 -3.03 -1.53 4.47
C LEU A 844 -4.18 -1.34 3.48
N THR A 845 -5.14 -0.47 3.80
CA THR A 845 -6.28 -0.15 2.91
C THR A 845 -5.79 0.29 1.54
N ARG A 846 -4.75 1.14 1.52
CA ARG A 846 -4.11 1.56 0.28
C ARG A 846 -3.51 0.37 -0.50
N ARG A 847 -2.76 -0.52 0.15
CA ARG A 847 -2.19 -1.71 -0.50
C ARG A 847 -3.27 -2.61 -1.09
N LEU A 848 -4.39 -2.78 -0.38
CA LEU A 848 -5.55 -3.53 -0.85
C LEU A 848 -6.21 -2.87 -2.07
N VAL A 849 -6.33 -1.54 -2.09
CA VAL A 849 -6.84 -0.83 -3.27
C VAL A 849 -5.87 -0.95 -4.44
N ASP A 850 -4.57 -0.77 -4.21
CA ASP A 850 -3.55 -0.82 -5.27
C ASP A 850 -3.51 -2.21 -5.95
N VAL A 851 -3.76 -3.31 -5.23
CA VAL A 851 -3.82 -4.66 -5.81
C VAL A 851 -5.18 -4.97 -6.48
N ALA A 852 -6.29 -4.44 -5.96
CA ALA A 852 -7.63 -4.84 -6.37
C ALA A 852 -8.34 -3.85 -7.29
N GLN A 853 -7.82 -2.64 -7.48
CA GLN A 853 -8.47 -1.58 -8.28
C GLN A 853 -8.87 -2.01 -9.68
N ASP A 854 -8.12 -2.92 -10.31
CA ASP A 854 -8.37 -3.37 -11.69
C ASP A 854 -9.39 -4.51 -11.77
N VAL A 855 -9.92 -4.95 -10.63
CA VAL A 855 -10.99 -5.96 -10.54
C VAL A 855 -12.35 -5.31 -10.73
N LEU A 856 -12.83 -5.40 -11.97
CA LEU A 856 -14.12 -4.90 -12.43
C LEU A 856 -15.04 -6.05 -12.81
N ILE A 857 -16.34 -5.80 -12.81
CA ILE A 857 -17.31 -6.71 -13.45
C ILE A 857 -17.30 -6.48 -14.96
N ARG A 858 -16.80 -7.46 -15.74
CA ARG A 858 -16.61 -7.32 -17.20
C ARG A 858 -17.63 -8.08 -18.04
N GLU A 859 -18.16 -9.18 -17.52
CA GLU A 859 -19.03 -10.12 -18.24
C GLU A 859 -20.24 -10.51 -17.37
N GLU A 860 -21.31 -10.99 -17.98
CA GLU A 860 -22.50 -11.45 -17.24
C GLU A 860 -22.28 -12.85 -16.64
N ASP A 861 -21.80 -13.81 -17.43
CA ASP A 861 -21.51 -15.17 -16.98
C ASP A 861 -20.27 -15.74 -17.68
N CYS A 862 -19.29 -16.20 -16.91
CA CYS A 862 -18.12 -16.91 -17.43
C CYS A 862 -18.35 -18.42 -17.66
N GLY A 863 -19.51 -18.97 -17.30
CA GLY A 863 -19.84 -20.39 -17.47
C GLY A 863 -19.14 -21.35 -16.50
N ALA A 864 -18.39 -20.84 -15.52
CA ALA A 864 -17.59 -21.63 -14.58
C ALA A 864 -18.40 -22.77 -13.92
N THR A 865 -17.83 -23.98 -13.94
CA THR A 865 -18.30 -25.15 -13.17
C THR A 865 -17.57 -25.28 -11.83
N ARG A 866 -16.42 -24.62 -11.70
CA ARG A 866 -15.63 -24.56 -10.47
C ARG A 866 -16.29 -23.63 -9.44
N GLY A 867 -16.12 -23.97 -8.17
CA GLY A 867 -16.75 -23.25 -7.07
C GLY A 867 -16.21 -23.72 -5.72
N ARG A 868 -16.51 -22.96 -4.67
CA ARG A 868 -16.11 -23.26 -3.29
C ARG A 868 -17.09 -24.27 -2.69
N THR A 869 -16.56 -25.35 -2.15
CA THR A 869 -17.34 -26.29 -1.33
C THR A 869 -17.53 -25.72 0.08
N VAL A 870 -18.78 -25.62 0.50
CA VAL A 870 -19.21 -25.05 1.78
C VAL A 870 -20.01 -26.10 2.54
N LYS A 871 -19.69 -26.28 3.83
CA LYS A 871 -20.46 -27.14 4.73
C LYS A 871 -21.75 -26.44 5.14
N VAL A 872 -22.88 -27.14 5.04
CA VAL A 872 -24.18 -26.60 5.47
C VAL A 872 -24.20 -26.49 6.99
N GLY A 873 -24.64 -25.35 7.51
CA GLY A 873 -24.56 -25.00 8.94
C GLY A 873 -23.24 -24.37 9.38
N ASP A 874 -22.30 -24.12 8.46
CA ASP A 874 -21.07 -23.39 8.75
C ASP A 874 -21.37 -21.94 9.13
N LYS A 875 -21.09 -21.59 10.39
CA LYS A 875 -21.40 -20.29 11.00
C LYS A 875 -20.13 -19.66 11.56
N THR A 876 -20.04 -18.34 11.49
CA THR A 876 -19.02 -17.61 12.24
C THR A 876 -19.54 -17.30 13.65
N VAL A 877 -18.69 -16.71 14.50
CA VAL A 877 -19.09 -16.23 15.83
C VAL A 877 -20.25 -15.22 15.75
N LEU A 878 -20.38 -14.48 14.63
CA LEU A 878 -21.34 -13.38 14.47
C LEU A 878 -22.42 -13.60 13.42
N THR A 879 -22.16 -14.41 12.39
CA THR A 879 -23.05 -14.60 11.24
C THR A 879 -23.49 -16.06 11.12
N GLY A 880 -24.81 -16.24 10.95
CA GLY A 880 -25.40 -17.55 10.65
C GLY A 880 -25.13 -17.99 9.21
N PHE A 881 -25.44 -19.25 8.90
CA PHE A 881 -25.24 -19.85 7.59
C PHE A 881 -25.99 -19.09 6.48
N VAL A 882 -27.25 -18.74 6.71
CA VAL A 882 -28.10 -18.02 5.73
C VAL A 882 -27.53 -16.65 5.40
N ASP A 883 -27.22 -15.83 6.40
CA ASP A 883 -26.71 -14.46 6.22
C ASP A 883 -25.35 -14.43 5.52
N ARG A 884 -24.53 -15.48 5.70
CA ARG A 884 -23.20 -15.56 5.10
C ARG A 884 -23.23 -15.87 3.60
N PHE A 885 -24.16 -16.70 3.14
CA PHE A 885 -24.19 -17.19 1.76
C PHE A 885 -25.35 -16.67 0.90
N VAL A 886 -26.22 -15.82 1.45
CA VAL A 886 -27.28 -15.14 0.69
C VAL A 886 -26.70 -14.34 -0.48
N GLY A 887 -27.40 -14.37 -1.62
CA GLY A 887 -27.01 -13.59 -2.80
C GLY A 887 -25.84 -14.18 -3.58
N ARG A 888 -25.58 -15.49 -3.44
CA ARG A 888 -24.59 -16.28 -4.20
C ARG A 888 -25.29 -17.18 -5.22
N TYR A 889 -24.57 -17.62 -6.25
CA TYR A 889 -25.08 -18.56 -7.24
C TYR A 889 -24.53 -19.97 -7.03
N LEU A 890 -25.35 -20.99 -7.27
CA LEU A 890 -24.92 -22.40 -7.20
C LEU A 890 -24.03 -22.78 -8.39
N ALA A 891 -22.92 -23.48 -8.11
CA ALA A 891 -22.02 -24.02 -9.12
C ALA A 891 -22.48 -25.41 -9.62
N GLU A 892 -23.14 -26.19 -8.77
CA GLU A 892 -23.66 -27.53 -9.04
C GLU A 892 -25.10 -27.67 -8.51
N ASP A 893 -25.82 -28.70 -8.98
CA ASP A 893 -27.17 -29.00 -8.50
C ASP A 893 -27.14 -29.45 -7.03
N VAL A 894 -28.04 -28.92 -6.20
CA VAL A 894 -28.22 -29.39 -4.82
C VAL A 894 -29.29 -30.47 -4.81
N ARG A 895 -28.92 -31.67 -4.34
CA ARG A 895 -29.80 -32.83 -4.28
C ARG A 895 -29.99 -33.30 -2.85
N ASP A 896 -31.25 -33.54 -2.50
CA ASP A 896 -31.64 -34.31 -1.32
C ASP A 896 -32.03 -35.72 -1.78
N GLY A 897 -31.10 -36.66 -1.66
CA GLY A 897 -31.21 -38.00 -2.25
C GLY A 897 -31.36 -37.96 -3.78
N ARG A 898 -32.56 -38.30 -4.29
CA ARG A 898 -32.90 -38.25 -5.74
C ARG A 898 -33.62 -36.96 -6.15
N LYS A 899 -34.08 -36.13 -5.20
CA LYS A 899 -34.83 -34.91 -5.49
C LYS A 899 -33.85 -33.73 -5.65
N ILE A 900 -33.96 -33.01 -6.76
CA ILE A 900 -33.20 -31.77 -6.97
C ILE A 900 -33.93 -30.65 -6.23
N LEU A 901 -33.30 -30.07 -5.20
CA LEU A 901 -33.82 -28.92 -4.47
C LEU A 901 -33.58 -27.62 -5.24
N ALA A 902 -32.37 -27.47 -5.80
CA ALA A 902 -32.01 -26.31 -6.60
C ALA A 902 -31.09 -26.72 -7.75
N LYS A 903 -31.32 -26.14 -8.93
CA LYS A 903 -30.49 -26.35 -10.12
C LYS A 903 -29.23 -25.47 -10.07
N ARG A 904 -28.20 -25.88 -10.79
CA ARG A 904 -27.02 -25.07 -11.11
C ARG A 904 -27.43 -23.69 -11.64
N GLY A 905 -26.72 -22.65 -11.21
CA GLY A 905 -26.93 -21.27 -11.67
C GLY A 905 -28.14 -20.57 -11.06
N VAL A 906 -28.82 -21.17 -10.08
CA VAL A 906 -29.87 -20.53 -9.29
C VAL A 906 -29.24 -19.63 -8.22
N LEU A 907 -29.87 -18.47 -7.98
CA LEU A 907 -29.51 -17.54 -6.92
C LEU A 907 -30.00 -18.05 -5.57
N LEU A 908 -29.12 -18.05 -4.57
CA LEU A 908 -29.41 -18.43 -3.19
C LEU A 908 -30.15 -17.29 -2.48
N THR A 909 -31.46 -17.42 -2.39
CA THR A 909 -32.35 -16.55 -1.60
C THR A 909 -32.42 -17.02 -0.15
N PRO A 910 -32.83 -16.16 0.81
CA PRO A 910 -32.96 -16.54 2.21
C PRO A 910 -33.85 -17.77 2.42
N ASN A 911 -34.99 -17.84 1.71
CA ASN A 911 -35.94 -18.95 1.81
C ASN A 911 -35.34 -20.26 1.31
N LEU A 912 -34.59 -20.23 0.20
CA LEU A 912 -33.95 -21.42 -0.36
C LEU A 912 -32.81 -21.93 0.54
N LEU A 913 -32.05 -21.02 1.15
CA LEU A 913 -30.99 -21.39 2.10
C LEU A 913 -31.56 -22.04 3.37
N GLN A 914 -32.69 -21.55 3.89
CA GLN A 914 -33.39 -22.19 5.00
C GLN A 914 -33.91 -23.58 4.63
N GLU A 915 -34.44 -23.76 3.42
CA GLU A 915 -34.86 -25.07 2.92
C GLU A 915 -33.67 -26.05 2.82
N ILE A 916 -32.52 -25.58 2.32
CA ILE A 916 -31.28 -26.38 2.25
C ILE A 916 -30.81 -26.77 3.65
N GLU A 917 -30.82 -25.84 4.60
CA GLU A 917 -30.41 -26.10 5.98
C GLU A 917 -31.32 -27.13 6.67
N GLN A 918 -32.63 -27.10 6.37
CA GLN A 918 -33.61 -28.07 6.90
C GLN A 918 -33.54 -29.44 6.22
N SER A 919 -33.09 -29.51 4.96
CA SER A 919 -33.03 -30.76 4.18
C SER A 919 -31.94 -31.76 4.60
N GLY A 920 -31.00 -31.35 5.46
CA GLY A 920 -29.93 -32.22 5.96
C GLY A 920 -28.79 -32.50 4.96
N VAL A 921 -28.74 -31.78 3.84
CA VAL A 921 -27.59 -31.79 2.90
C VAL A 921 -26.32 -31.39 3.64
N LYS A 922 -25.22 -32.14 3.46
CA LYS A 922 -23.96 -31.88 4.19
C LYS A 922 -23.13 -30.74 3.60
N GLU A 923 -23.06 -30.65 2.27
CA GLU A 923 -22.20 -29.71 1.57
C GLU A 923 -22.89 -29.17 0.30
N ILE A 924 -22.63 -27.91 -0.01
CA ILE A 924 -23.07 -27.24 -1.25
C ILE A 924 -21.87 -26.60 -1.94
N LYS A 925 -21.94 -26.48 -3.27
CA LYS A 925 -20.90 -25.85 -4.07
C LYS A 925 -21.39 -24.55 -4.67
N ILE A 926 -20.73 -23.44 -4.31
CA ILE A 926 -21.13 -22.08 -4.71
C ILE A 926 -20.10 -21.46 -5.66
N ARG A 927 -20.58 -20.60 -6.55
CA ARG A 927 -19.69 -19.78 -7.39
C ARG A 927 -19.07 -18.66 -6.55
N THR A 928 -17.78 -18.42 -6.76
CA THR A 928 -17.02 -17.39 -6.04
C THR A 928 -16.18 -16.54 -7.01
N PRO A 929 -15.78 -15.31 -6.62
CA PRO A 929 -14.90 -14.46 -7.41
C PRO A 929 -13.53 -15.10 -7.71
N TYR A 930 -12.93 -15.81 -6.74
CA TYR A 930 -11.59 -16.37 -6.91
C TYR A 930 -11.52 -17.63 -7.79
N GLU A 931 -12.65 -18.28 -8.09
CA GLU A 931 -12.77 -19.36 -9.08
C GLU A 931 -13.38 -18.88 -10.41
N CYS A 932 -13.58 -17.57 -10.57
CA CYS A 932 -14.13 -17.02 -11.81
C CYS A 932 -13.14 -17.15 -12.98
N ASP A 933 -13.62 -17.74 -14.09
CA ASP A 933 -12.86 -17.98 -15.32
C ASP A 933 -12.74 -16.77 -16.26
N THR A 934 -13.37 -15.63 -15.95
CA THR A 934 -13.16 -14.38 -16.70
C THR A 934 -11.68 -13.98 -16.68
N ARG A 935 -11.10 -13.72 -17.86
CA ARG A 935 -9.67 -13.40 -18.07
C ARG A 935 -9.19 -12.22 -17.22
N ARG A 936 -9.90 -11.10 -17.32
CA ARG A 936 -9.61 -9.85 -16.58
C ARG A 936 -10.86 -9.43 -15.82
N GLY A 937 -10.78 -9.41 -14.49
CA GLY A 937 -11.93 -9.07 -13.63
C GLY A 937 -12.78 -10.28 -13.26
N VAL A 938 -14.08 -10.08 -13.06
CA VAL A 938 -15.02 -11.10 -12.57
C VAL A 938 -16.36 -10.97 -13.33
N CYS A 939 -17.12 -12.06 -13.46
CA CYS A 939 -18.47 -12.00 -14.03
C CYS A 939 -19.56 -11.73 -12.96
N VAL A 940 -20.73 -11.27 -13.40
CA VAL A 940 -21.88 -10.99 -12.52
C VAL A 940 -22.25 -12.23 -11.71
N LYS A 941 -22.35 -13.42 -12.32
CA LYS A 941 -22.78 -14.65 -11.63
C LYS A 941 -21.78 -15.18 -10.59
N CYS A 942 -20.47 -15.02 -10.80
CA CYS A 942 -19.47 -15.43 -9.81
C CYS A 942 -19.39 -14.48 -8.60
N TYR A 943 -19.69 -13.20 -8.79
CA TYR A 943 -19.78 -12.24 -7.69
C TYR A 943 -21.14 -12.34 -6.96
N GLY A 944 -22.21 -12.45 -7.74
CA GLY A 944 -23.59 -12.50 -7.28
C GLY A 944 -24.18 -11.10 -7.03
N VAL A 945 -24.95 -10.99 -5.96
CA VAL A 945 -25.65 -9.76 -5.56
C VAL A 945 -24.69 -8.73 -4.94
N ASP A 946 -24.87 -7.45 -5.29
CA ASP A 946 -24.20 -6.33 -4.63
C ASP A 946 -24.81 -6.11 -3.24
N VAL A 947 -23.93 -6.10 -2.24
CA VAL A 947 -24.24 -6.02 -0.81
C VAL A 947 -25.06 -4.77 -0.46
N MET A 948 -24.87 -3.65 -1.17
CA MET A 948 -25.58 -2.41 -0.87
C MET A 948 -26.90 -2.22 -1.61
N THR A 949 -27.03 -2.80 -2.81
CA THR A 949 -28.27 -2.64 -3.59
C THR A 949 -29.20 -3.83 -3.44
N LYS A 950 -28.71 -4.96 -2.89
CA LYS A 950 -29.40 -6.26 -2.81
C LYS A 950 -29.90 -6.76 -4.18
N GLN A 951 -29.36 -6.22 -5.27
CA GLN A 951 -29.62 -6.63 -6.65
C GLN A 951 -28.36 -7.23 -7.27
N ASP A 952 -28.51 -7.95 -8.38
CA ASP A 952 -27.35 -8.45 -9.15
C ASP A 952 -26.37 -7.31 -9.46
N VAL A 953 -25.08 -7.57 -9.28
CA VAL A 953 -24.06 -6.56 -9.55
C VAL A 953 -24.08 -6.14 -11.02
N LYS A 954 -24.00 -4.83 -11.29
CA LYS A 954 -24.00 -4.31 -12.66
C LYS A 954 -22.62 -4.42 -13.31
N LEU A 955 -22.60 -4.51 -14.64
CA LEU A 955 -21.37 -4.41 -15.44
C LEU A 955 -20.67 -3.08 -15.17
N GLY A 956 -19.34 -3.11 -15.15
CA GLY A 956 -18.51 -1.93 -14.92
C GLY A 956 -18.29 -1.53 -13.46
N VAL A 957 -18.93 -2.22 -12.50
CA VAL A 957 -18.75 -1.92 -11.07
C VAL A 957 -17.34 -2.34 -10.62
N ALA A 958 -16.63 -1.42 -9.97
CA ALA A 958 -15.30 -1.62 -9.39
C ALA A 958 -15.38 -2.37 -8.06
N ILE A 959 -15.66 -3.67 -8.12
CA ILE A 959 -15.82 -4.53 -6.94
C ILE A 959 -14.52 -4.66 -6.12
N GLY A 960 -13.34 -4.53 -6.74
CA GLY A 960 -12.08 -4.61 -6.01
C GLY A 960 -11.81 -3.40 -5.11
N VAL A 961 -12.18 -2.19 -5.54
CA VAL A 961 -12.11 -0.99 -4.68
C VAL A 961 -13.11 -1.12 -3.53
N ALA A 962 -14.31 -1.62 -3.80
CA ALA A 962 -15.32 -1.87 -2.76
C ALA A 962 -14.84 -2.91 -1.73
N ALA A 963 -14.24 -4.00 -2.18
CA ALA A 963 -13.66 -5.03 -1.32
C ALA A 963 -12.53 -4.50 -0.45
N ALA A 964 -11.60 -3.75 -1.05
CA ALA A 964 -10.49 -3.14 -0.32
C ALA A 964 -10.96 -2.16 0.78
N GLN A 965 -11.98 -1.34 0.49
CA GLN A 965 -12.58 -0.43 1.47
C GLN A 965 -13.35 -1.19 2.56
N ALA A 966 -14.09 -2.24 2.19
CA ALA A 966 -14.85 -3.07 3.14
C ALA A 966 -13.95 -3.81 4.14
N ILE A 967 -12.73 -4.16 3.75
CA ILE A 967 -11.71 -4.76 4.64
C ILE A 967 -10.97 -3.66 5.43
N GLY A 968 -10.61 -2.57 4.75
CA GLY A 968 -9.79 -1.49 5.31
C GLY A 968 -10.47 -0.65 6.38
N GLU A 969 -11.74 -0.26 6.15
CA GLU A 969 -12.49 0.63 7.05
C GLU A 969 -12.68 0.02 8.45
N PRO A 970 -13.14 -1.24 8.58
CA PRO A 970 -13.25 -1.86 9.89
C PRO A 970 -11.86 -2.10 10.51
N GLY A 971 -10.84 -2.36 9.68
CA GLY A 971 -9.44 -2.40 10.11
C GLY A 971 -9.02 -1.14 10.86
N THR A 972 -9.44 0.04 10.37
CA THR A 972 -9.16 1.31 11.04
C THR A 972 -9.96 1.43 12.34
N GLN A 973 -11.22 0.97 12.36
CA GLN A 973 -12.02 0.95 13.59
C GLN A 973 -11.44 0.04 14.67
N LEU A 974 -10.90 -1.13 14.32
CA LEU A 974 -10.22 -2.04 15.25
C LEU A 974 -9.06 -1.34 15.97
N THR A 975 -8.28 -0.56 15.23
CA THR A 975 -7.19 0.24 15.80
C THR A 975 -7.67 1.43 16.65
N MET A 976 -8.88 1.93 16.42
CA MET A 976 -9.46 2.99 17.27
C MET A 976 -10.06 2.45 18.57
N ARG A 977 -10.56 1.20 18.58
CA ARG A 977 -11.12 0.56 19.79
C ARG A 977 -10.08 0.32 20.90
N THR A 978 -8.78 0.21 20.55
CA THR A 978 -7.69 0.11 21.54
C THR A 978 -7.58 1.32 22.46
N PHE A 979 -8.19 2.47 22.12
CA PHE A 979 -8.25 3.63 23.00
C PHE A 979 -9.14 3.37 24.24
N HIS A 980 -10.29 2.72 24.04
CA HIS A 980 -11.26 2.48 25.13
C HIS A 980 -10.85 1.33 26.04
N THR A 981 -10.07 0.38 25.52
CA THR A 981 -9.48 -0.74 26.27
C THR A 981 -8.04 -0.48 26.71
N GLY A 982 -7.49 0.70 26.39
CA GLY A 982 -6.10 1.06 26.58
C GLY A 982 -5.63 0.91 28.01
N GLY A 983 -4.92 -0.19 28.26
CA GLY A 983 -4.33 -0.49 29.55
C GLY A 983 -5.15 -1.37 30.48
N ILE A 984 -6.12 -2.18 30.03
CA ILE A 984 -6.83 -3.16 30.89
C ILE A 984 -6.34 -4.58 30.55
N ALA A 985 -5.98 -5.37 31.57
CA ALA A 985 -5.41 -6.72 31.45
C ALA A 985 -6.31 -7.76 30.74
N GLY A 986 -7.64 -7.63 30.84
CA GLY A 986 -8.59 -8.64 30.32
C GLY A 986 -8.95 -8.53 28.84
N GLY A 987 -8.40 -7.57 28.10
CA GLY A 987 -8.61 -7.47 26.67
C GLY A 987 -7.66 -8.40 25.92
N LYS A 988 -8.05 -9.68 25.72
CA LYS A 988 -7.34 -10.63 24.83
C LYS A 988 -6.73 -9.87 23.66
N ASP A 989 -5.40 -9.91 23.59
CA ASP A 989 -4.51 -9.02 22.84
C ASP A 989 -5.10 -8.47 21.52
N ILE A 990 -5.93 -7.42 21.64
CA ILE A 990 -6.64 -6.75 20.54
C ILE A 990 -5.63 -6.24 19.50
N THR A 991 -4.37 -6.11 19.91
CA THR A 991 -3.27 -5.62 19.09
C THR A 991 -2.77 -6.61 18.04
N GLN A 992 -3.13 -7.90 18.11
CA GLN A 992 -2.65 -8.92 17.16
C GLN A 992 -3.48 -9.03 15.87
N GLY A 993 -4.73 -8.55 15.85
CA GLY A 993 -5.64 -8.77 14.72
C GLY A 993 -5.17 -8.16 13.40
N LEU A 994 -4.81 -6.87 13.39
CA LEU A 994 -4.35 -6.19 12.16
C LEU A 994 -2.99 -6.73 11.66
N PRO A 995 -1.94 -6.89 12.51
CA PRO A 995 -0.69 -7.54 12.09
C PRO A 995 -0.91 -8.92 11.46
N ARG A 996 -1.82 -9.72 12.01
CA ARG A 996 -2.14 -11.04 11.45
C ARG A 996 -2.78 -10.96 10.06
N ILE A 997 -3.72 -10.03 9.86
CA ILE A 997 -4.29 -9.77 8.53
C ILE A 997 -3.18 -9.36 7.56
N GLU A 998 -2.24 -8.50 7.99
CA GLU A 998 -1.10 -8.10 7.17
C GLU A 998 -0.19 -9.27 6.79
N GLU A 999 0.09 -10.19 7.71
CA GLU A 999 0.87 -11.40 7.45
C GLU A 999 0.20 -12.27 6.38
N ILE A 1000 -1.11 -12.47 6.47
CA ILE A 1000 -1.88 -13.28 5.53
C ILE A 1000 -1.87 -12.65 4.14
N VAL A 1001 -2.24 -11.36 4.01
CA VAL A 1001 -2.34 -10.70 2.70
C VAL A 1001 -0.97 -10.45 2.06
N GLU A 1002 0.11 -10.36 2.85
CA GLU A 1002 1.48 -10.30 2.32
C GLU A 1002 2.12 -11.68 2.11
N ALA A 1003 1.40 -12.77 2.41
CA ALA A 1003 1.90 -14.14 2.36
C ALA A 1003 3.23 -14.31 3.12
N ARG A 1004 3.32 -13.71 4.32
CA ARG A 1004 4.49 -13.84 5.21
C ARG A 1004 4.30 -15.01 6.15
N ALA A 1005 5.41 -15.63 6.54
CA ALA A 1005 5.41 -16.63 7.59
C ALA A 1005 4.84 -16.02 8.90
N PRO A 1006 3.92 -16.72 9.58
CA PRO A 1006 3.36 -16.27 10.85
C PRO A 1006 4.44 -16.18 11.94
N LYS A 1007 4.26 -15.28 12.90
CA LYS A 1007 5.13 -15.23 14.09
C LYS A 1007 4.95 -16.44 15.01
N TYR A 1008 3.70 -16.88 15.16
CA TYR A 1008 3.32 -18.07 15.92
C TYR A 1008 2.96 -19.17 14.92
N LEU A 1009 3.97 -19.94 14.52
CA LEU A 1009 3.84 -21.00 13.53
C LEU A 1009 3.27 -22.27 14.18
N SER A 1010 2.20 -22.79 13.61
CA SER A 1010 1.65 -24.11 13.94
C SER A 1010 2.25 -25.16 13.03
N ILE A 1011 2.63 -26.30 13.60
CA ILE A 1011 3.07 -27.46 12.83
C ILE A 1011 1.83 -28.09 12.19
N MET A 1012 1.92 -28.45 10.91
CA MET A 1012 0.85 -29.14 10.19
C MET A 1012 1.23 -30.54 9.76
N SER A 1013 0.21 -31.38 9.54
CA SER A 1013 0.42 -32.72 8.99
C SER A 1013 0.73 -32.71 7.49
N GLU A 1014 1.85 -33.30 7.09
CA GLU A 1014 2.20 -33.55 5.68
C GLU A 1014 1.47 -34.76 5.08
N THR A 1015 0.95 -35.68 5.90
CA THR A 1015 0.28 -36.92 5.46
C THR A 1015 -1.07 -37.08 6.15
N THR A 1016 -1.94 -37.95 5.64
CA THR A 1016 -3.21 -38.28 6.33
C THR A 1016 -2.97 -39.55 7.14
N GLY A 1017 -3.26 -39.51 8.44
CA GLY A 1017 -2.84 -40.58 9.34
C GLY A 1017 -3.36 -40.47 10.75
N THR A 1018 -3.02 -41.46 11.57
CA THR A 1018 -3.34 -41.49 13.00
C THR A 1018 -2.21 -40.87 13.80
N VAL A 1019 -2.55 -39.93 14.68
CA VAL A 1019 -1.61 -39.23 15.55
C VAL A 1019 -1.16 -40.15 16.68
N LYS A 1020 0.15 -40.15 16.97
CA LYS A 1020 0.73 -40.75 18.16
C LYS A 1020 1.63 -39.73 18.86
N ILE A 1021 1.26 -39.34 20.08
CA ILE A 1021 2.03 -38.37 20.88
C ILE A 1021 3.04 -39.14 21.73
N VAL A 1022 4.31 -38.78 21.63
CA VAL A 1022 5.41 -39.36 22.40
C VAL A 1022 6.03 -38.29 23.28
N GLU A 1023 5.90 -38.42 24.60
CA GLU A 1023 6.52 -37.54 25.58
C GLU A 1023 7.68 -38.31 26.27
N ALA A 1024 8.91 -37.83 26.12
CA ALA A 1024 10.10 -38.44 26.72
C ALA A 1024 10.95 -37.36 27.43
N GLY A 1025 10.67 -37.12 28.71
CA GLY A 1025 11.34 -36.07 29.49
C GLY A 1025 10.96 -34.67 29.02
N ASP A 1026 11.94 -33.87 28.62
CA ASP A 1026 11.72 -32.52 28.06
C ASP A 1026 11.39 -32.52 26.55
N ASP A 1027 11.51 -33.66 25.86
CA ASP A 1027 11.22 -33.77 24.42
C ASP A 1027 9.77 -34.24 24.18
N ARG A 1028 8.97 -33.40 23.49
CA ARG A 1028 7.65 -33.76 22.96
C ARG A 1028 7.72 -34.01 21.45
N LYS A 1029 7.19 -35.15 21.00
CA LYS A 1029 7.13 -35.51 19.58
C LYS A 1029 5.73 -35.94 19.16
N ILE A 1030 5.35 -35.58 17.94
CA ILE A 1030 4.12 -36.04 17.29
C ILE A 1030 4.53 -36.94 16.11
N GLN A 1031 4.12 -38.20 16.14
CA GLN A 1031 4.30 -39.14 15.02
C GLN A 1031 2.96 -39.30 14.30
N ILE A 1032 2.98 -39.27 12.96
CA ILE A 1032 1.78 -39.50 12.15
C ILE A 1032 1.96 -40.80 11.39
N ILE A 1033 1.13 -41.78 11.72
CA ILE A 1033 1.11 -43.10 11.09
C ILE A 1033 0.16 -43.00 9.89
N PRO A 1034 0.65 -43.02 8.64
CA PRO A 1034 -0.20 -42.84 7.47
C PRO A 1034 -1.22 -43.97 7.32
N VAL A 1035 -2.35 -43.66 6.68
CA VAL A 1035 -3.40 -44.65 6.37
C VAL A 1035 -2.99 -45.57 5.20
N ASP A 1036 -2.09 -45.09 4.34
CA ASP A 1036 -1.52 -45.87 3.23
C ASP A 1036 -0.20 -46.50 3.68
N ASP A 1037 -0.12 -47.84 3.65
CA ASP A 1037 1.05 -48.61 4.09
C ASP A 1037 2.33 -48.32 3.28
N ASN A 1038 2.21 -47.67 2.11
CA ASN A 1038 3.34 -47.27 1.27
C ASN A 1038 4.01 -45.95 1.70
N GLU A 1039 3.39 -45.16 2.58
CA GLU A 1039 3.97 -43.91 3.09
C GLU A 1039 4.74 -44.14 4.40
N ALA A 1040 5.88 -43.47 4.57
CA ALA A 1040 6.67 -43.56 5.79
C ALA A 1040 6.03 -42.75 6.93
N VAL A 1041 6.22 -43.21 8.17
CA VAL A 1041 5.82 -42.46 9.38
C VAL A 1041 6.58 -41.13 9.42
N VAL A 1042 5.86 -40.03 9.56
CA VAL A 1042 6.44 -38.68 9.65
C VAL A 1042 6.48 -38.25 11.12
N GLU A 1043 7.63 -37.78 11.58
CA GLU A 1043 7.84 -37.31 12.95
C GLU A 1043 8.02 -35.79 13.00
N TYR A 1044 7.34 -35.13 13.95
CA TYR A 1044 7.46 -33.70 14.22
C TYR A 1044 7.94 -33.48 15.66
N GLN A 1045 8.96 -32.66 15.85
CA GLN A 1045 9.36 -32.18 17.18
C GLN A 1045 8.52 -30.97 17.58
N VAL A 1046 8.00 -30.97 18.80
CA VAL A 1046 7.18 -29.91 19.37
C VAL A 1046 7.96 -29.22 20.49
N ASP A 1047 8.03 -27.89 20.43
CA ASP A 1047 8.63 -27.10 21.52
C ASP A 1047 7.81 -27.27 22.81
N PRO A 1048 8.43 -27.47 23.99
CA PRO A 1048 7.73 -27.62 25.27
C PRO A 1048 6.72 -26.51 25.59
N ILE A 1049 6.93 -25.30 25.06
CA ILE A 1049 6.06 -24.13 25.26
C ILE A 1049 4.77 -24.23 24.41
N SER A 1050 4.79 -24.97 23.30
CA SER A 1050 3.67 -25.04 22.36
C SER A 1050 2.60 -26.03 22.84
N GLU A 1051 1.35 -25.59 22.87
CA GLU A 1051 0.21 -26.44 23.22
C GLU A 1051 -0.17 -27.34 22.02
N ILE A 1052 -0.40 -28.63 22.27
CA ILE A 1052 -0.83 -29.59 21.25
C ILE A 1052 -2.36 -29.54 21.14
N VAL A 1053 -2.88 -29.33 19.93
CA VAL A 1053 -4.33 -29.16 19.68
C VAL A 1053 -5.01 -30.48 19.37
N VAL A 1054 -4.26 -31.49 18.91
CA VAL A 1054 -4.77 -32.80 18.52
C VAL A 1054 -4.70 -33.81 19.65
N GLU A 1055 -5.70 -34.69 19.73
CA GLU A 1055 -5.73 -35.78 20.71
C GLU A 1055 -4.90 -36.99 20.23
N ASP A 1056 -4.34 -37.76 21.17
CA ASP A 1056 -3.63 -39.01 20.87
C ASP A 1056 -4.61 -40.00 20.20
N LYS A 1057 -4.17 -40.64 19.11
CA LYS A 1057 -4.95 -41.53 18.22
C LYS A 1057 -6.04 -40.87 17.38
N ALA A 1058 -6.10 -39.53 17.32
CA ALA A 1058 -6.99 -38.85 16.39
C ALA A 1058 -6.56 -39.10 14.92
N LEU A 1059 -7.55 -39.20 14.01
CA LEU A 1059 -7.29 -39.21 12.57
C LEU A 1059 -7.14 -37.76 12.09
N VAL A 1060 -5.95 -37.41 11.61
CA VAL A 1060 -5.68 -36.09 11.05
C VAL A 1060 -5.56 -36.16 9.53
N THR A 1061 -6.13 -35.15 8.89
CA THR A 1061 -6.05 -34.96 7.44
C THR A 1061 -4.80 -34.19 7.04
N LYS A 1062 -4.35 -34.38 5.80
CA LYS A 1062 -3.23 -33.63 5.25
C LYS A 1062 -3.50 -32.12 5.31
N GLY A 1063 -2.58 -31.37 5.93
CA GLY A 1063 -2.65 -29.92 6.15
C GLY A 1063 -3.39 -29.49 7.42
N GLU A 1064 -3.79 -30.43 8.28
CA GLU A 1064 -4.43 -30.14 9.56
C GLU A 1064 -3.42 -29.64 10.60
N ARG A 1065 -3.86 -28.72 11.48
CA ARG A 1065 -3.03 -28.10 12.54
C ARG A 1065 -2.80 -29.10 13.67
N LEU A 1066 -1.54 -29.26 14.07
CA LEU A 1066 -1.14 -30.16 15.17
C LEU A 1066 -0.91 -29.41 16.49
N THR A 1067 -0.35 -28.20 16.42
CA THR A 1067 -0.06 -27.34 17.58
C THR A 1067 -0.85 -26.02 17.51
N GLU A 1068 -0.92 -25.30 18.62
CA GLU A 1068 -1.52 -23.96 18.66
C GLU A 1068 -0.73 -23.00 17.76
N GLY A 1069 -1.44 -22.08 17.09
CA GLY A 1069 -0.87 -21.07 16.20
C GLY A 1069 -1.46 -21.08 14.80
N HIS A 1070 -0.71 -20.54 13.85
CA HIS A 1070 -1.17 -20.32 12.49
C HIS A 1070 -0.34 -21.08 11.45
N LEU A 1071 -0.97 -21.46 10.34
CA LEU A 1071 -0.32 -22.16 9.24
C LEU A 1071 0.49 -21.20 8.35
N ASP A 1072 1.64 -21.66 7.84
CA ASP A 1072 2.33 -20.98 6.76
C ASP A 1072 1.65 -21.25 5.41
N LEU A 1073 1.37 -20.19 4.67
CA LEU A 1073 0.61 -20.29 3.42
C LEU A 1073 1.44 -20.94 2.29
N THR A 1074 2.76 -20.78 2.32
CA THR A 1074 3.63 -21.34 1.27
C THR A 1074 3.74 -22.84 1.42
N GLU A 1075 3.93 -23.32 2.65
CA GLU A 1075 3.92 -24.75 2.94
C GLU A 1075 2.54 -25.35 2.71
N LEU A 1076 1.46 -24.68 3.14
CA LEU A 1076 0.07 -25.15 2.93
C LEU A 1076 -0.27 -25.33 1.43
N LEU A 1077 0.19 -24.40 0.60
CA LEU A 1077 0.02 -24.49 -0.86
C LEU A 1077 0.78 -25.69 -1.46
N ARG A 1078 1.97 -26.00 -0.91
CA ARG A 1078 2.79 -27.14 -1.35
C ARG A 1078 2.16 -28.48 -0.94
N THR A 1079 1.55 -28.56 0.24
CA THR A 1079 1.01 -29.81 0.80
C THR A 1079 -0.39 -30.14 0.28
N VAL A 1080 -1.34 -29.21 0.38
CA VAL A 1080 -2.77 -29.47 0.11
C VAL A 1080 -3.24 -28.89 -1.24
N GLY A 1081 -2.53 -27.88 -1.76
CA GLY A 1081 -2.85 -27.25 -3.04
C GLY A 1081 -3.73 -26.00 -2.95
N VAL A 1082 -4.02 -25.42 -4.12
CA VAL A 1082 -4.56 -24.04 -4.26
C VAL A 1082 -5.92 -23.85 -3.58
N GLU A 1083 -6.86 -24.79 -3.75
CA GLU A 1083 -8.24 -24.63 -3.27
C GLU A 1083 -8.30 -24.55 -1.73
N ALA A 1084 -7.60 -25.45 -1.05
CA ALA A 1084 -7.52 -25.47 0.41
C ALA A 1084 -6.83 -24.22 0.97
N THR A 1085 -5.75 -23.76 0.33
CA THR A 1085 -5.06 -22.52 0.74
C THR A 1085 -5.97 -21.29 0.61
N LYS A 1086 -6.71 -21.16 -0.50
CA LYS A 1086 -7.68 -20.06 -0.69
C LYS A 1086 -8.76 -20.08 0.40
N LYS A 1087 -9.29 -21.26 0.71
CA LYS A 1087 -10.31 -21.45 1.76
C LYS A 1087 -9.78 -21.04 3.13
N TYR A 1088 -8.58 -21.50 3.49
CA TYR A 1088 -7.92 -21.15 4.76
C TYR A 1088 -7.75 -19.64 4.92
N ILE A 1089 -7.29 -18.93 3.87
CA ILE A 1089 -7.11 -17.47 3.92
C ILE A 1089 -8.42 -16.76 4.22
N VAL A 1090 -9.53 -17.16 3.57
CA VAL A 1090 -10.85 -16.55 3.80
C VAL A 1090 -11.33 -16.79 5.23
N GLU A 1091 -11.23 -18.02 5.72
CA GLU A 1091 -11.68 -18.41 7.06
C GLU A 1091 -10.86 -17.74 8.17
N GLU A 1092 -9.54 -17.65 8.01
CA GLU A 1092 -8.67 -17.03 8.99
C GLU A 1092 -8.92 -15.52 9.09
N ILE A 1093 -9.07 -14.82 7.95
CA ILE A 1093 -9.40 -13.39 7.94
C ILE A 1093 -10.77 -13.15 8.58
N GLN A 1094 -11.77 -13.98 8.24
CA GLN A 1094 -13.10 -13.89 8.84
C GLN A 1094 -13.07 -14.11 10.36
N HIS A 1095 -12.33 -15.10 10.83
CA HIS A 1095 -12.16 -15.37 12.25
C HIS A 1095 -11.54 -14.15 12.98
N MET A 1096 -10.54 -13.50 12.38
CA MET A 1096 -9.93 -12.29 12.95
C MET A 1096 -10.92 -11.14 13.10
N TYR A 1097 -11.70 -10.81 12.06
CA TYR A 1097 -12.71 -9.76 12.14
C TYR A 1097 -13.86 -10.13 13.11
N ALA A 1098 -14.32 -11.38 13.06
CA ALA A 1098 -15.41 -11.86 13.91
C ALA A 1098 -15.03 -11.87 15.40
N SER A 1099 -13.78 -12.25 15.74
CA SER A 1099 -13.27 -12.21 17.12
C SER A 1099 -13.32 -10.81 17.74
N GLN A 1100 -13.36 -9.78 16.90
CA GLN A 1100 -13.38 -8.38 17.29
C GLN A 1100 -14.77 -7.73 17.15
N GLY A 1101 -15.81 -8.53 16.88
CA GLY A 1101 -17.18 -8.02 16.76
C GLY A 1101 -17.44 -7.25 15.46
N VAL A 1102 -16.72 -7.55 14.38
CA VAL A 1102 -16.92 -6.97 13.05
C VAL A 1102 -17.43 -8.05 12.08
N SER A 1103 -18.58 -7.80 11.47
CA SER A 1103 -19.13 -8.58 10.36
C SER A 1103 -18.50 -8.15 9.03
N LEU A 1104 -18.07 -9.11 8.22
CA LEU A 1104 -17.54 -8.90 6.89
C LEU A 1104 -18.12 -9.96 5.94
N ASN A 1105 -18.53 -9.58 4.74
CA ASN A 1105 -18.96 -10.56 3.75
C ASN A 1105 -17.77 -11.24 3.06
N ASP A 1106 -17.80 -12.57 2.93
CA ASP A 1106 -16.75 -13.38 2.31
C ASP A 1106 -16.37 -12.88 0.90
N LYS A 1107 -17.31 -12.32 0.11
CA LYS A 1107 -17.01 -11.91 -1.28
C LYS A 1107 -15.88 -10.89 -1.37
N HIS A 1108 -15.75 -10.02 -0.37
CA HIS A 1108 -14.69 -9.00 -0.36
C HIS A 1108 -13.31 -9.63 -0.18
N VAL A 1109 -13.19 -10.58 0.76
CA VAL A 1109 -11.94 -11.33 0.97
C VAL A 1109 -11.61 -12.17 -0.25
N GLU A 1110 -12.62 -12.81 -0.85
CA GLU A 1110 -12.46 -13.64 -2.06
C GLU A 1110 -11.91 -12.84 -3.26
N VAL A 1111 -12.30 -11.57 -3.41
CA VAL A 1111 -11.76 -10.69 -4.46
C VAL A 1111 -10.27 -10.41 -4.26
N ILE A 1112 -9.83 -10.19 -3.02
CA ILE A 1112 -8.40 -10.00 -2.71
C ILE A 1112 -7.62 -11.30 -2.93
N VAL A 1113 -8.17 -12.43 -2.48
CA VAL A 1113 -7.58 -13.76 -2.70
C VAL A 1113 -7.44 -14.07 -4.19
N LYS A 1114 -8.41 -13.70 -5.03
CA LYS A 1114 -8.25 -13.82 -6.50
C LYS A 1114 -6.97 -13.15 -6.99
N GLN A 1115 -6.68 -11.94 -6.50
CA GLN A 1115 -5.48 -11.19 -6.89
C GLN A 1115 -4.18 -11.80 -6.35
N MET A 1116 -4.20 -12.37 -5.15
CA MET A 1116 -3.05 -13.08 -4.58
C MET A 1116 -2.64 -14.32 -5.41
N PHE A 1117 -3.60 -14.95 -6.10
CA PHE A 1117 -3.40 -16.11 -6.98
C PHE A 1117 -3.52 -15.76 -8.48
N ASN A 1118 -3.45 -14.48 -8.85
CA ASN A 1118 -3.60 -14.05 -10.25
C ASN A 1118 -2.31 -14.23 -11.09
N SER A 1119 -1.21 -14.65 -10.46
CA SER A 1119 0.08 -14.81 -11.12
C SER A 1119 0.44 -16.28 -11.30
N VAL A 1120 1.05 -16.59 -12.44
CA VAL A 1120 1.60 -17.90 -12.78
C VAL A 1120 3.10 -17.79 -12.96
N ARG A 1121 3.83 -18.84 -12.56
CA ARG A 1121 5.26 -19.00 -12.85
C ARG A 1121 5.39 -19.99 -13.99
N VAL A 1122 6.02 -19.56 -15.07
CA VAL A 1122 6.27 -20.41 -16.24
C VAL A 1122 7.34 -21.45 -15.89
N ASP A 1123 7.04 -22.72 -16.04
CA ASP A 1123 8.00 -23.81 -15.87
C ASP A 1123 8.68 -24.10 -17.22
N GLU A 1124 7.87 -24.38 -18.25
CA GLU A 1124 8.33 -24.62 -19.61
C GLU A 1124 7.71 -23.59 -20.56
N PRO A 1125 8.51 -22.83 -21.32
CA PRO A 1125 7.99 -21.74 -22.15
C PRO A 1125 7.38 -22.20 -23.49
N GLY A 1126 7.61 -23.44 -23.94
CA GLY A 1126 7.22 -23.89 -25.28
C GLY A 1126 7.77 -22.95 -26.36
N ASP A 1127 6.95 -22.64 -27.37
CA ASP A 1127 7.24 -21.66 -28.43
C ASP A 1127 6.79 -20.23 -28.09
N THR A 1128 6.40 -19.98 -26.83
CA THR A 1128 5.94 -18.65 -26.40
C THR A 1128 7.08 -17.67 -26.14
N ASN A 1129 6.74 -16.38 -26.00
CA ASN A 1129 7.71 -15.36 -25.62
C ASN A 1129 8.10 -15.38 -24.14
N PHE A 1130 7.63 -16.33 -23.34
CA PHE A 1130 7.98 -16.41 -21.92
C PHE A 1130 9.37 -16.99 -21.67
N LEU A 1131 9.93 -16.64 -20.52
CA LEU A 1131 11.18 -17.21 -20.02
C LEU A 1131 10.90 -18.25 -18.93
N PRO A 1132 11.72 -19.32 -18.83
CA PRO A 1132 11.64 -20.25 -17.71
C PRO A 1132 11.81 -19.53 -16.37
N GLY A 1133 10.84 -19.71 -15.47
CA GLY A 1133 10.77 -19.08 -14.14
C GLY A 1133 10.15 -17.68 -14.12
N GLN A 1134 9.78 -17.11 -15.28
CA GLN A 1134 9.13 -15.81 -15.37
C GLN A 1134 7.77 -15.84 -14.68
N ILE A 1135 7.45 -14.77 -13.94
CA ILE A 1135 6.14 -14.55 -13.38
C ILE A 1135 5.34 -13.69 -14.36
N ALA A 1136 4.15 -14.14 -14.72
CA ALA A 1136 3.22 -13.40 -15.56
C ALA A 1136 1.82 -13.42 -14.92
N THR A 1137 0.97 -12.46 -15.30
CA THR A 1137 -0.45 -12.52 -14.93
C THR A 1137 -1.12 -13.66 -15.68
N ARG A 1138 -2.12 -14.30 -15.08
CA ARG A 1138 -2.84 -15.41 -15.70
C ARG A 1138 -3.44 -15.02 -17.05
N ALA A 1139 -3.98 -13.80 -17.15
CA ALA A 1139 -4.53 -13.26 -18.39
C ALA A 1139 -3.49 -13.18 -19.52
N THR A 1140 -2.30 -12.60 -19.25
CA THR A 1140 -1.24 -12.49 -20.26
C THR A 1140 -0.69 -13.85 -20.68
N PHE A 1141 -0.61 -14.79 -19.73
CA PHE A 1141 -0.22 -16.17 -20.00
C PHE A 1141 -1.20 -16.90 -20.92
N GLU A 1142 -2.50 -16.81 -20.64
CA GLU A 1142 -3.56 -17.41 -21.46
C GLU A 1142 -3.60 -16.78 -22.86
N GLU A 1143 -3.53 -15.45 -22.97
CA GLU A 1143 -3.52 -14.71 -24.25
C GLU A 1143 -2.35 -15.13 -25.16
N GLU A 1144 -1.14 -15.25 -24.60
CA GLU A 1144 0.05 -15.65 -25.36
C GLU A 1144 -0.02 -17.12 -25.81
N ASN A 1145 -0.47 -18.02 -24.92
CA ASN A 1145 -0.63 -19.44 -25.27
C ASN A 1145 -1.68 -19.64 -26.36
N GLU A 1146 -2.80 -18.93 -26.30
CA GLU A 1146 -3.83 -18.97 -27.36
C GLU A 1146 -3.25 -18.50 -28.70
N ARG A 1147 -2.44 -17.43 -28.70
CA ARG A 1147 -1.78 -16.95 -29.93
C ARG A 1147 -0.86 -18.02 -30.53
N VAL A 1148 0.00 -18.62 -29.71
CA VAL A 1148 0.96 -19.64 -30.16
C VAL A 1148 0.26 -20.91 -30.63
N LEU A 1149 -0.82 -21.32 -29.94
CA LEU A 1149 -1.66 -22.44 -30.38
C LEU A 1149 -2.34 -22.15 -31.73
N ALA A 1150 -2.80 -20.92 -31.96
CA ALA A 1150 -3.37 -20.49 -33.24
C ALA A 1150 -2.32 -20.47 -34.37
N GLU A 1151 -1.06 -20.18 -34.05
CA GLU A 1151 0.10 -20.27 -34.96
C GLU A 1151 0.59 -21.72 -35.17
N GLY A 1152 0.06 -22.70 -34.42
CA GLY A 1152 0.41 -24.11 -34.51
C GLY A 1152 1.63 -24.54 -33.69
N GLY A 1153 2.12 -23.67 -32.79
CA GLY A 1153 3.25 -23.96 -31.90
C GLY A 1153 2.84 -24.64 -30.58
N THR A 1154 3.86 -24.98 -29.78
CA THR A 1154 3.69 -25.58 -28.46
C THR A 1154 3.41 -24.52 -27.37
N PRO A 1155 2.34 -24.66 -26.57
CA PRO A 1155 2.02 -23.69 -25.52
C PRO A 1155 2.96 -23.82 -24.31
N ALA A 1156 3.09 -22.75 -23.53
CA ALA A 1156 3.82 -22.78 -22.27
C ALA A 1156 3.06 -23.54 -21.17
N ILE A 1157 3.80 -24.16 -20.27
CA ILE A 1157 3.31 -24.82 -19.06
C ILE A 1157 3.72 -23.97 -17.83
N SER A 1158 2.77 -23.74 -16.92
CA SER A 1158 3.01 -22.92 -15.73
C SER A 1158 2.39 -23.51 -14.47
N LYS A 1159 2.86 -23.05 -13.31
CA LYS A 1159 2.28 -23.33 -11.99
C LYS A 1159 1.75 -22.05 -11.36
N VAL A 1160 0.56 -22.13 -10.77
CA VAL A 1160 -0.04 -21.02 -10.01
C VAL A 1160 0.88 -20.67 -8.84
N THR A 1161 1.19 -19.38 -8.68
CA THR A 1161 2.07 -18.90 -7.62
C THR A 1161 1.32 -17.95 -6.70
N LEU A 1162 1.39 -18.19 -5.39
CA LEU A 1162 0.90 -17.26 -4.37
C LEU A 1162 1.87 -16.08 -4.25
N LEU A 1163 1.35 -14.87 -4.39
CA LEU A 1163 2.09 -13.63 -4.14
C LEU A 1163 1.36 -12.79 -3.07
N GLY A 1164 2.13 -12.18 -2.17
CA GLY A 1164 1.62 -11.13 -1.30
C GLY A 1164 1.15 -9.91 -2.11
N ILE A 1165 0.17 -9.18 -1.58
CA ILE A 1165 -0.48 -8.06 -2.29
C ILE A 1165 0.51 -6.98 -2.77
N THR A 1166 1.58 -6.70 -2.02
CA THR A 1166 2.60 -5.72 -2.43
C THR A 1166 3.36 -6.19 -3.68
N LYS A 1167 3.71 -7.47 -3.74
CA LYS A 1167 4.43 -8.04 -4.89
C LYS A 1167 3.49 -8.20 -6.08
N ALA A 1168 2.26 -8.65 -5.85
CA ALA A 1168 1.23 -8.74 -6.89
C ALA A 1168 0.95 -7.37 -7.55
N SER A 1169 0.94 -6.29 -6.77
CA SER A 1169 0.75 -4.91 -7.30
C SER A 1169 1.92 -4.42 -8.17
N LEU A 1170 3.14 -4.92 -7.93
CA LEU A 1170 4.33 -4.56 -8.73
C LEU A 1170 4.41 -5.37 -10.03
N GLU A 1171 3.90 -6.60 -10.03
CA GLU A 1171 3.84 -7.51 -11.19
C GLU A 1171 2.58 -7.31 -12.04
N THR A 1172 1.96 -6.11 -11.96
CA THR A 1172 0.80 -5.76 -12.78
C THR A 1172 1.22 -5.51 -14.24
N ASP A 1173 0.28 -5.69 -15.17
CA ASP A 1173 0.53 -5.47 -16.61
C ASP A 1173 0.95 -4.02 -16.91
N SER A 1174 0.40 -3.04 -16.16
CA SER A 1174 0.68 -1.62 -16.32
C SER A 1174 1.91 -1.18 -15.52
N PHE A 1175 2.96 -0.75 -16.23
CA PHE A 1175 4.10 -0.12 -15.58
C PHE A 1175 3.74 1.24 -14.96
N LEU A 1176 2.72 1.95 -15.47
CA LEU A 1176 2.30 3.26 -14.94
C LEU A 1176 1.62 3.10 -13.57
N SER A 1177 0.76 2.09 -13.44
CA SER A 1177 0.14 1.72 -12.18
C SER A 1177 1.19 1.28 -11.15
N ALA A 1178 2.08 0.36 -11.51
CA ALA A 1178 3.16 -0.10 -10.65
C ALA A 1178 4.11 1.04 -10.22
N ALA A 1179 4.51 1.93 -11.14
CA ALA A 1179 5.42 3.03 -10.86
C ALA A 1179 4.85 4.06 -9.87
N SER A 1180 3.53 4.25 -9.86
CA SER A 1180 2.84 5.14 -8.93
C SER A 1180 2.73 4.58 -7.50
N PHE A 1181 2.93 3.27 -7.33
CA PHE A 1181 2.85 2.58 -6.06
C PHE A 1181 4.18 2.66 -5.30
N ILE A 1182 5.15 1.76 -5.54
CA ILE A 1182 6.42 1.65 -4.80
C ILE A 1182 7.55 1.38 -5.80
N GLN A 1183 8.81 1.65 -5.43
CA GLN A 1183 9.99 1.35 -6.25
C GLN A 1183 9.95 1.94 -7.68
N THR A 1184 9.38 3.15 -7.83
CA THR A 1184 9.18 3.86 -9.11
C THR A 1184 10.39 3.78 -10.06
N SER A 1185 11.62 3.96 -9.57
CA SER A 1185 12.82 3.89 -10.41
C SER A 1185 13.06 2.49 -10.98
N ASN A 1186 12.86 1.43 -10.19
CA ASN A 1186 13.10 0.07 -10.65
C ASN A 1186 12.07 -0.33 -11.72
N VAL A 1187 10.78 -0.05 -11.45
CA VAL A 1187 9.69 -0.30 -12.41
C VAL A 1187 9.92 0.43 -13.74
N LEU A 1188 10.28 1.72 -13.70
CA LEU A 1188 10.56 2.48 -14.92
C LEU A 1188 11.83 1.99 -15.64
N THR A 1189 12.84 1.53 -14.91
CA THR A 1189 14.07 0.98 -15.50
C THR A 1189 13.78 -0.33 -16.23
N ASP A 1190 13.02 -1.22 -15.61
CA ASP A 1190 12.63 -2.51 -16.20
C ASP A 1190 11.73 -2.31 -17.42
N ALA A 1191 10.74 -1.41 -17.31
CA ALA A 1191 9.84 -1.08 -18.40
C ALA A 1191 10.58 -0.45 -19.59
N ALA A 1192 11.53 0.48 -19.34
CA ALA A 1192 12.31 1.12 -20.39
C ALA A 1192 13.29 0.17 -21.07
N ALA A 1193 13.90 -0.77 -20.34
CA ALA A 1193 14.82 -1.77 -20.88
C ALA A 1193 14.11 -2.80 -21.78
N SER A 1194 12.87 -3.16 -21.44
CA SER A 1194 12.05 -4.12 -22.20
C SER A 1194 11.10 -3.47 -23.20
N GLY A 1195 11.10 -2.13 -23.31
CA GLY A 1195 10.27 -1.41 -24.26
C GLY A 1195 8.76 -1.56 -24.02
N ARG A 1196 8.32 -1.72 -22.75
CA ARG A 1196 6.94 -2.12 -22.41
C ARG A 1196 5.89 -1.16 -22.98
N VAL A 1197 4.77 -1.75 -23.36
CA VAL A 1197 3.56 -1.06 -23.84
C VAL A 1197 2.44 -1.26 -22.81
N ASP A 1198 1.89 -0.16 -22.32
CA ASP A 1198 0.76 -0.12 -21.40
C ASP A 1198 -0.52 0.22 -22.15
N ARG A 1199 -1.50 -0.71 -22.13
CA ARG A 1199 -2.78 -0.60 -22.84
C ARG A 1199 -3.88 0.12 -22.04
N LEU A 1200 -3.57 0.70 -20.88
CA LEU A 1200 -4.49 1.57 -20.12
C LEU A 1200 -5.84 0.91 -19.77
N LEU A 1201 -5.82 -0.39 -19.46
CA LEU A 1201 -7.04 -1.16 -19.16
C LEU A 1201 -7.51 -1.04 -17.71
N GLY A 1202 -6.68 -0.47 -16.83
CA GLY A 1202 -6.96 -0.30 -15.41
C GLY A 1202 -7.56 1.06 -15.06
N LEU A 1203 -7.92 1.24 -13.79
CA LEU A 1203 -8.52 2.50 -13.33
C LEU A 1203 -7.47 3.61 -13.18
N LYS A 1204 -6.30 3.27 -12.65
CA LYS A 1204 -5.31 4.23 -12.14
C LYS A 1204 -4.56 4.95 -13.26
N GLU A 1205 -4.26 4.24 -14.32
CA GLU A 1205 -3.61 4.75 -15.52
C GLU A 1205 -4.48 5.85 -16.15
N ASN A 1206 -5.77 5.58 -16.29
CA ASN A 1206 -6.74 6.54 -16.84
C ASN A 1206 -6.91 7.77 -15.94
N VAL A 1207 -6.93 7.60 -14.61
CA VAL A 1207 -6.96 8.73 -13.67
C VAL A 1207 -5.70 9.61 -13.80
N ILE A 1208 -4.52 8.99 -13.92
CA ILE A 1208 -3.24 9.69 -14.07
C ILE A 1208 -3.22 10.52 -15.37
N ILE A 1209 -3.69 9.93 -16.47
CA ILE A 1209 -3.71 10.56 -17.79
C ILE A 1209 -4.83 11.61 -17.90
N GLY A 1210 -5.91 11.45 -17.14
CA GLY A 1210 -7.09 12.32 -17.17
C GLY A 1210 -8.16 11.85 -18.16
N ARG A 1211 -8.28 10.54 -18.35
CA ARG A 1211 -9.35 9.88 -19.11
C ARG A 1211 -10.43 9.31 -18.22
N LEU A 1212 -11.57 8.99 -18.82
CA LEU A 1212 -12.62 8.23 -18.16
C LEU A 1212 -12.08 6.85 -17.76
N ILE A 1213 -12.45 6.42 -16.56
CA ILE A 1213 -12.12 5.08 -16.08
C ILE A 1213 -12.84 4.00 -16.93
N PRO A 1214 -12.21 2.85 -17.22
CA PRO A 1214 -12.72 1.84 -18.14
C PRO A 1214 -13.81 0.97 -17.49
N THR A 1215 -14.99 1.56 -17.26
CA THR A 1215 -16.17 0.90 -16.69
C THR A 1215 -17.13 0.32 -17.75
N ALA A 1216 -16.81 0.46 -19.04
CA ALA A 1216 -17.59 -0.13 -20.13
C ALA A 1216 -17.40 -1.67 -20.22
N LYS A 1217 -18.30 -2.34 -20.98
CA LYS A 1217 -18.13 -3.75 -21.37
C LYS A 1217 -16.75 -3.95 -21.99
N TYR A 1218 -16.09 -5.06 -21.66
CA TYR A 1218 -14.83 -5.42 -22.31
C TYR A 1218 -15.15 -5.87 -23.74
N GLU A 1219 -15.07 -4.95 -24.69
CA GLU A 1219 -15.00 -5.32 -26.09
C GLU A 1219 -13.57 -5.80 -26.35
N VAL A 1220 -13.42 -7.10 -26.61
CA VAL A 1220 -12.22 -7.63 -27.26
C VAL A 1220 -12.23 -7.00 -28.65
N SER A 1221 -11.56 -5.86 -28.80
CA SER A 1221 -11.19 -5.43 -30.14
C SER A 1221 -10.25 -6.50 -30.68
N ASN A 1222 -10.80 -7.35 -31.55
CA ASN A 1222 -10.05 -8.19 -32.48
C ASN A 1222 -9.27 -7.28 -33.44
N ASN A 1223 -8.31 -6.50 -32.93
CA ASN A 1223 -7.32 -5.84 -33.75
C ASN A 1223 -6.11 -6.79 -33.85
N ALA A 1224 -6.35 -7.90 -34.54
CA ALA A 1224 -5.31 -8.75 -35.11
C ALA A 1224 -4.78 -8.17 -36.45
N ASN A 1225 -5.19 -6.96 -36.84
CA ASN A 1225 -4.69 -6.26 -38.03
C ASN A 1225 -4.33 -4.81 -37.67
N ASN A 1226 -3.08 -4.57 -37.26
CA ASN A 1226 -2.26 -3.41 -37.65
C ASN A 1226 -0.83 -3.54 -37.12
#